data_AF-A0A1V5P0G9-F1
#
_entry.id   AF-A0A1V5P0G9-F1
#
_cell.length_a   1.000
_cell.length_b   1.000
_cell.length_c   1.000
_cell.angle_alpha   90.00
_cell.angle_beta   90.00
_cell.angle_gamma   90.00
#
_symmetry.space_group_name_H-M   'P 1'
#
loop_
_entity.id
_entity.type
_entity.pdbx_description
1 polymer ?
#
loop_
_entity_poly.entity_id
_entity_poly.type
_entity_poly.pdbx_seq_one_letter_code
_entity_poly.pdbx_strand_id
1 'polypeptide(L)'
;MFWGKLRAREGGLGIESLSLDDHCCDVAACVEALLRLPLIRGMLAACAEFADFTPAHVARLCVFAGLHDIGKFNNGFQRKADPAARATAGHVRELLAICNCDDGRNETFKLCDSISFDELETWGSPETAFYLMCACFAHHGQPIPIGMGFRSDIWKEEGKRDPFQGMAGLMDKLRRWFPEAFQPGLPVFPACPEFQHAFNGLVTLADWIASDTRFFPFISEIPGEDRLTMARRKAKDALGYIGIDIHSSASCLPANPGFEMISCFQARPPQQTIADLPVPASGSLTILEAETGAGKTEAALHRFLQLLKAGVVGGMYFALPTRTAATQIFDRVRNCIERAFPEQASRPHVVLAVPGYVRMDDSEGRRLPGFEVLWDDDPNGAKKFNGWAAEHPKRFLAGSIVVGTIDQVLMGGLKISHAHLRQFMVFRHFLVVDEVHASDIYMHRLLETVIKRHLRAGGHALLMSATLGSETRERYLSLVSDDVSSLPDPEIASRTAFPMVWMQERSRGRREAPVVEQFSQKQIGVFPEPISEDPRAIADLALELASEGAKVLVIRNTVRDCVATQSALEQAACAADTASMLFACQQKPAPHHARYAREDRETLDRALEERFGKNRTSGACVAVATQTVQQSLDIDADVLLTDLCPVDVLLQRFGRLHRHRDRPDRPADFTSPKAFVLVPRDRRMEKWIDRRGEARGPHGFGCVYEDLCVLEATWSLLEQHPTIEIPRMNRFLVEQATHSKRLREVVERLGGSWKAHHQKIRVRGPLLLFAAD
;
A
#
# COMPACT_ATOMS: atom_id res chain seq x y z
N MET A 1 9.70 6.50 -42.54
CA MET A 1 9.41 7.07 -41.20
C MET A 1 8.68 6.01 -40.40
N PHE A 2 9.16 5.72 -39.18
CA PHE A 2 8.53 4.80 -38.25
C PHE A 2 7.74 5.62 -37.21
N TRP A 3 6.49 5.26 -36.95
CA TRP A 3 5.67 5.95 -35.95
C TRP A 3 5.78 5.27 -34.58
N GLY A 4 5.77 6.09 -33.52
CA GLY A 4 5.77 5.64 -32.12
C GLY A 4 4.41 5.81 -31.44
N LYS A 5 3.71 6.92 -31.73
CA LYS A 5 2.34 7.22 -31.28
C LYS A 5 1.50 7.79 -32.42
N LEU A 6 0.20 7.47 -32.42
CA LEU A 6 -0.80 8.01 -33.34
C LEU A 6 -1.98 8.54 -32.54
N ARG A 7 -2.52 9.68 -32.93
CA ARG A 7 -3.73 10.27 -32.35
C ARG A 7 -4.66 10.73 -33.47
N ALA A 8 -5.91 10.31 -33.44
CA ALA A 8 -6.93 10.87 -34.32
C ALA A 8 -7.24 12.31 -33.89
N ARG A 9 -7.27 13.27 -34.82
CA ARG A 9 -7.70 14.64 -34.52
C ARG A 9 -9.20 14.64 -34.21
N GLU A 10 -9.60 15.48 -33.26
CA GLU A 10 -11.02 15.74 -32.99
C GLU A 10 -11.71 16.25 -34.27
N GLY A 11 -12.92 15.75 -34.55
CA GLY A 11 -13.70 16.12 -35.73
C GLY A 11 -13.33 15.40 -37.04
N GLY A 12 -12.47 14.37 -37.01
CA GLY A 12 -12.17 13.54 -38.20
C GLY A 12 -11.16 14.16 -39.19
N LEU A 13 -10.45 15.22 -38.78
CA LEU A 13 -9.53 16.02 -39.62
C LEU A 13 -8.11 15.43 -39.77
N GLY A 14 -7.95 14.10 -39.70
CA GLY A 14 -6.68 13.40 -39.92
C GLY A 14 -6.03 12.78 -38.66
N ILE A 15 -4.85 12.19 -38.84
CA ILE A 15 -4.06 11.52 -37.78
C ILE A 15 -2.80 12.33 -37.50
N GLU A 16 -2.58 12.70 -36.24
CA GLU A 16 -1.29 13.22 -35.76
C GLU A 16 -0.39 12.06 -35.37
N SER A 17 0.90 12.14 -35.72
CA SER A 17 1.87 11.09 -35.45
C SER A 17 3.12 11.65 -34.79
N LEU A 18 3.61 10.96 -33.77
CA LEU A 18 4.95 11.15 -33.22
C LEU A 18 5.87 10.07 -33.80
N SER A 19 7.07 10.45 -34.25
CA SER A 19 8.04 9.48 -34.73
C SER A 19 8.48 8.54 -33.59
N LEU A 20 8.88 7.32 -33.93
CA LEU A 20 9.35 6.36 -32.93
C LEU A 20 10.59 6.90 -32.19
N ASP A 21 11.52 7.49 -32.92
CA ASP A 21 12.75 8.04 -32.35
C ASP A 21 12.47 9.19 -31.37
N ASP A 22 11.49 10.06 -31.69
CA ASP A 22 11.12 11.17 -30.80
C ASP A 22 10.48 10.66 -29.51
N HIS A 23 9.64 9.61 -29.59
CA HIS A 23 9.07 9.01 -28.40
C HIS A 23 10.17 8.35 -27.53
N CYS A 24 11.11 7.62 -28.16
CA CYS A 24 12.26 7.07 -27.45
C CYS A 24 13.12 8.16 -26.79
N CYS A 25 13.27 9.31 -27.47
CA CYS A 25 13.94 10.49 -26.91
C CYS A 25 13.20 11.01 -25.66
N ASP A 26 11.88 11.11 -25.71
CA ASP A 26 11.06 11.58 -24.59
C ASP A 26 11.21 10.67 -23.36
N VAL A 27 11.16 9.34 -23.57
CA VAL A 27 11.33 8.35 -22.49
C VAL A 27 12.72 8.41 -21.89
N ALA A 28 13.76 8.48 -22.73
CA ALA A 28 15.15 8.60 -22.25
C ALA A 28 15.37 9.90 -21.46
N ALA A 29 14.78 11.02 -21.90
CA ALA A 29 14.83 12.30 -21.18
C ALA A 29 14.05 12.26 -19.86
N CYS A 30 12.92 11.55 -19.79
CA CYS A 30 12.19 11.30 -18.54
C CYS A 30 13.02 10.48 -17.54
N VAL A 31 13.69 9.42 -18.00
CA VAL A 31 14.63 8.64 -17.17
C VAL A 31 15.79 9.53 -16.69
N GLU A 32 16.35 10.35 -17.57
CA GLU A 32 17.40 11.30 -17.20
C GLU A 32 16.92 12.28 -16.11
N ALA A 33 15.73 12.87 -16.28
CA ALA A 33 15.15 13.80 -15.32
C ALA A 33 14.90 13.13 -13.96
N LEU A 34 14.38 11.90 -13.94
CA LEU A 34 14.18 11.12 -12.73
C LEU A 34 15.50 10.81 -12.02
N LEU A 35 16.55 10.40 -12.76
CA LEU A 35 17.87 10.09 -12.20
C LEU A 35 18.73 11.32 -11.89
N ARG A 36 18.31 12.52 -12.30
CA ARG A 36 18.90 13.77 -11.81
C ARG A 36 18.44 14.11 -10.40
N LEU A 37 17.31 13.55 -9.94
CA LEU A 37 16.87 13.68 -8.54
C LEU A 37 17.77 12.79 -7.67
N PRO A 38 18.57 13.34 -6.73
CA PRO A 38 19.56 12.58 -5.97
C PRO A 38 18.98 11.39 -5.22
N LEU A 39 17.77 11.54 -4.69
CA LEU A 39 17.07 10.48 -3.98
C LEU A 39 16.77 9.27 -4.88
N ILE A 40 16.16 9.49 -6.05
CA ILE A 40 15.79 8.42 -6.98
C ILE A 40 17.05 7.74 -7.53
N ARG A 41 18.09 8.53 -7.83
CA ARG A 41 19.39 8.02 -8.27
C ARG A 41 20.01 7.11 -7.21
N GLY A 42 20.07 7.59 -5.97
CA GLY A 42 20.63 6.83 -4.84
C GLY A 42 19.86 5.55 -4.55
N MET A 43 18.53 5.56 -4.66
CA MET A 43 17.69 4.37 -4.49
C MET A 43 17.98 3.30 -5.54
N LEU A 44 18.07 3.71 -6.81
CA LEU A 44 18.38 2.78 -7.89
C LEU A 44 19.83 2.28 -7.81
N ALA A 45 20.77 3.14 -7.41
CA ALA A 45 22.15 2.78 -7.16
C ALA A 45 22.27 1.76 -6.02
N ALA A 46 21.52 1.93 -4.92
CA ALA A 46 21.48 0.99 -3.81
C ALA A 46 20.96 -0.40 -4.24
N CYS A 47 19.94 -0.46 -5.10
CA CYS A 47 19.48 -1.72 -5.70
C CYS A 47 20.55 -2.41 -6.56
N ALA A 48 21.48 -1.63 -7.12
CA ALA A 48 22.62 -2.11 -7.89
C ALA A 48 23.92 -2.20 -7.05
N GLU A 49 23.83 -2.14 -5.72
CA GLU A 49 24.97 -2.22 -4.80
C GLU A 49 26.06 -1.15 -5.02
N PHE A 50 25.69 -0.01 -5.62
CA PHE A 50 26.53 1.18 -5.73
C PHE A 50 26.22 2.15 -4.59
N ALA A 51 27.22 2.93 -4.19
CA ALA A 51 27.01 4.06 -3.29
C ALA A 51 26.19 5.17 -3.96
N ASP A 52 26.48 5.46 -5.23
CA ASP A 52 25.69 6.34 -6.10
C ASP A 52 26.06 6.07 -7.57
N PHE A 53 25.24 6.55 -8.50
CA PHE A 53 25.53 6.50 -9.92
C PHE A 53 26.30 7.74 -10.40
N THR A 54 27.30 7.52 -11.25
CA THR A 54 28.00 8.58 -11.97
C THR A 54 27.12 9.12 -13.11
N PRO A 55 27.43 10.31 -13.66
CA PRO A 55 26.76 10.82 -14.86
C PRO A 55 26.76 9.81 -16.02
N ALA A 56 27.85 9.05 -16.18
CA ALA A 56 27.94 8.02 -17.20
C ALA A 56 27.05 6.80 -16.93
N HIS A 57 26.89 6.35 -15.67
CA HIS A 57 25.90 5.32 -15.33
C HIS A 57 24.48 5.78 -15.69
N VAL A 58 24.12 7.04 -15.38
CA VAL A 58 22.83 7.62 -15.75
C VAL A 58 22.67 7.64 -17.27
N ALA A 59 23.69 8.09 -18.01
CA ALA A 59 23.67 8.11 -19.46
C ALA A 59 23.47 6.70 -20.07
N ARG A 60 24.14 5.67 -19.53
CA ARG A 60 23.94 4.27 -19.96
C ARG A 60 22.51 3.78 -19.73
N LEU A 61 21.90 4.12 -18.59
CA LEU A 61 20.50 3.78 -18.31
C LEU A 61 19.52 4.53 -19.22
N CYS A 62 19.84 5.78 -19.59
CA CYS A 62 19.08 6.53 -20.60
C CYS A 62 19.16 5.87 -21.98
N VAL A 63 20.32 5.33 -22.37
CA VAL A 63 20.47 4.56 -23.62
C VAL A 63 19.57 3.31 -23.58
N PHE A 64 19.65 2.49 -22.53
CA PHE A 64 18.76 1.32 -22.38
C PHE A 64 17.28 1.71 -22.42
N ALA A 65 16.88 2.78 -21.71
CA ALA A 65 15.51 3.28 -21.72
C ALA A 65 15.07 3.76 -23.10
N GLY A 66 15.96 4.39 -23.88
CA GLY A 66 15.71 4.78 -25.26
C GLY A 66 15.44 3.60 -26.19
N LEU A 67 15.86 2.38 -25.81
CA LEU A 67 15.61 1.15 -26.56
C LEU A 67 14.30 0.44 -26.16
N HIS A 68 13.56 0.91 -25.14
CA HIS A 68 12.39 0.20 -24.58
C HIS A 68 11.34 -0.25 -25.60
N ASP A 69 11.14 0.56 -26.64
CA ASP A 69 10.14 0.37 -27.70
C ASP A 69 10.76 -0.03 -29.05
N ILE A 70 12.04 -0.44 -29.08
CA ILE A 70 12.76 -0.80 -30.30
C ILE A 70 12.05 -1.90 -31.12
N GLY A 71 11.27 -2.75 -30.46
CA GLY A 71 10.45 -3.74 -31.15
C GLY A 71 9.44 -3.12 -32.14
N LYS A 72 9.05 -1.85 -31.99
CA LYS A 72 8.07 -1.17 -32.86
C LYS A 72 8.59 -0.90 -34.27
N PHE A 73 9.90 -1.05 -34.52
CA PHE A 73 10.46 -0.99 -35.88
C PHE A 73 9.96 -2.13 -36.77
N ASN A 74 9.42 -3.22 -36.21
CA ASN A 74 8.86 -4.30 -37.03
C ASN A 74 7.67 -3.83 -37.88
N ASN A 75 7.61 -4.31 -39.13
CA ASN A 75 6.58 -3.90 -40.08
C ASN A 75 5.18 -4.32 -39.64
N GLY A 76 5.04 -5.43 -38.91
CA GLY A 76 3.76 -5.85 -38.36
C GLY A 76 3.16 -4.85 -37.36
N PHE A 77 3.99 -4.19 -36.54
CA PHE A 77 3.54 -3.09 -35.68
C PHE A 77 3.22 -1.85 -36.52
N GLN A 78 4.10 -1.48 -37.45
CA GLN A 78 3.93 -0.28 -38.27
C GLN A 78 2.66 -0.32 -39.15
N ARG A 79 2.26 -1.50 -39.61
CA ARG A 79 0.99 -1.72 -40.35
C ARG A 79 -0.25 -1.35 -39.54
N LYS A 80 -0.20 -1.29 -38.20
CA LYS A 80 -1.33 -0.87 -37.34
C LYS A 80 -1.73 0.60 -37.52
N ALA A 81 -0.94 1.40 -38.25
CA ALA A 81 -1.36 2.74 -38.65
C ALA A 81 -2.61 2.72 -39.55
N ASP A 82 -2.82 1.63 -40.29
CA ASP A 82 -4.04 1.40 -41.07
C ASP A 82 -4.99 0.49 -40.26
N PRO A 83 -6.16 0.99 -39.84
CA PRO A 83 -7.17 0.19 -39.13
C PRO A 83 -7.65 -1.04 -39.92
N ALA A 84 -7.50 -1.07 -41.24
CA ALA A 84 -7.91 -2.19 -42.10
C ALA A 84 -6.83 -3.28 -42.26
N ALA A 85 -5.61 -3.08 -41.73
CA ALA A 85 -4.51 -4.02 -41.92
C ALA A 85 -4.74 -5.37 -41.22
N ARG A 86 -4.62 -6.48 -41.96
CA ARG A 86 -4.89 -7.85 -41.46
C ARG A 86 -3.64 -8.64 -41.02
N ALA A 87 -2.43 -8.14 -41.30
CA ALA A 87 -1.15 -8.79 -40.99
C ALA A 87 -0.32 -7.98 -39.96
N THR A 88 -0.93 -7.71 -38.80
CA THR A 88 -0.31 -6.91 -37.74
C THR A 88 0.44 -7.76 -36.71
N ALA A 89 1.29 -7.12 -35.91
CA ALA A 89 2.10 -7.76 -34.88
C ALA A 89 2.17 -6.93 -33.60
N GLY A 90 2.55 -7.57 -32.49
CA GLY A 90 3.06 -6.88 -31.32
C GLY A 90 4.43 -6.25 -31.59
N HIS A 91 5.12 -5.89 -30.51
CA HIS A 91 6.49 -5.38 -30.59
C HIS A 91 7.41 -6.06 -29.58
N VAL A 92 6.93 -6.33 -28.36
CA VAL A 92 7.74 -6.97 -27.31
C VAL A 92 7.99 -8.46 -27.60
N ARG A 93 6.93 -9.24 -27.88
CA ARG A 93 7.04 -10.69 -28.10
C ARG A 93 7.87 -11.01 -29.34
N GLU A 94 7.63 -10.25 -30.41
CA GLU A 94 8.33 -10.39 -31.68
C GLU A 94 9.82 -10.07 -31.55
N LEU A 95 10.19 -9.08 -30.74
CA LEU A 95 11.58 -8.74 -30.47
C LEU A 95 12.27 -9.82 -29.63
N LEU A 96 11.64 -10.28 -28.55
CA LEU A 96 12.19 -11.36 -27.72
C LEU A 96 12.36 -12.68 -28.49
N ALA A 97 11.52 -12.92 -29.50
CA ALA A 97 11.67 -14.08 -30.39
C ALA A 97 12.97 -14.01 -31.22
N ILE A 98 13.46 -12.81 -31.59
CA ILE A 98 14.78 -12.65 -32.22
C ILE A 98 15.90 -12.91 -31.20
N CYS A 99 15.74 -12.42 -29.97
CA CYS A 99 16.77 -12.53 -28.95
C CYS A 99 17.03 -13.97 -28.45
N ASN A 100 16.03 -14.85 -28.54
CA ASN A 100 16.10 -16.22 -28.00
C ASN A 100 16.47 -17.30 -29.02
N CYS A 101 17.09 -16.93 -30.12
CA CYS A 101 17.45 -17.89 -31.15
C CYS A 101 18.88 -18.41 -30.91
N ASP A 102 19.01 -19.56 -30.24
CA ASP A 102 20.25 -20.35 -30.17
C ASP A 102 20.75 -20.80 -31.57
N ASP A 103 19.92 -20.63 -32.60
CA ASP A 103 20.16 -21.10 -33.98
C ASP A 103 21.07 -20.17 -34.84
N GLY A 104 21.65 -19.10 -34.30
CA GLY A 104 22.54 -18.22 -35.09
C GLY A 104 21.87 -17.59 -36.33
N ARG A 105 20.63 -17.13 -36.18
CA ARG A 105 19.85 -16.55 -37.30
C ARG A 105 20.41 -15.19 -37.71
N ASN A 106 20.35 -14.92 -39.01
CA ASN A 106 20.79 -13.65 -39.59
C ASN A 106 20.11 -12.43 -38.93
N GLU A 107 18.84 -12.54 -38.57
CA GLU A 107 18.08 -11.46 -37.89
C GLU A 107 18.59 -11.16 -36.47
N THR A 108 19.09 -12.16 -35.74
CA THR A 108 19.68 -11.95 -34.41
C THR A 108 21.01 -11.21 -34.54
N PHE A 109 21.87 -11.61 -35.48
CA PHE A 109 23.10 -10.88 -35.79
C PHE A 109 22.82 -9.45 -36.25
N LYS A 110 21.84 -9.26 -37.14
CA LYS A 110 21.42 -7.92 -37.57
C LYS A 110 20.88 -7.07 -36.42
N LEU A 111 20.12 -7.66 -35.48
CA LEU A 111 19.67 -6.94 -34.30
C LEU A 111 20.86 -6.49 -33.45
N CYS A 112 21.78 -7.40 -33.12
CA CYS A 112 22.97 -7.10 -32.33
C CYS A 112 23.84 -6.02 -32.99
N ASP A 113 24.09 -6.12 -34.29
CA ASP A 113 24.84 -5.13 -35.07
C ASP A 113 24.13 -3.77 -35.07
N SER A 114 22.81 -3.75 -35.33
CA SER A 114 22.02 -2.50 -35.39
C SER A 114 21.99 -1.74 -34.08
N ILE A 115 22.03 -2.41 -32.94
CA ILE A 115 22.04 -1.77 -31.62
C ILE A 115 23.44 -1.66 -31.01
N SER A 116 24.46 -2.10 -31.75
CA SER A 116 25.84 -2.22 -31.26
C SER A 116 25.91 -2.98 -29.92
N PHE A 117 25.28 -4.16 -29.86
CA PHE A 117 25.17 -4.94 -28.63
C PHE A 117 26.53 -5.29 -28.03
N ASP A 118 27.55 -5.52 -28.87
CA ASP A 118 28.94 -5.75 -28.46
C ASP A 118 29.50 -4.63 -27.56
N GLU A 119 29.01 -3.39 -27.70
CA GLU A 119 29.36 -2.31 -26.78
C GLU A 119 28.51 -2.31 -25.51
N LEU A 120 27.21 -2.61 -25.63
CA LEU A 120 26.28 -2.65 -24.50
C LEU A 120 26.64 -3.76 -23.50
N GLU A 121 27.12 -4.91 -23.98
CA GLU A 121 27.56 -5.99 -23.12
C GLU A 121 28.78 -5.62 -22.27
N THR A 122 29.62 -4.69 -22.73
CA THR A 122 30.76 -4.18 -21.92
C THR A 122 30.34 -3.35 -20.71
N TRP A 123 29.06 -2.95 -20.62
CA TRP A 123 28.52 -2.19 -19.49
C TRP A 123 28.08 -3.10 -18.34
N GLY A 124 28.24 -4.42 -18.47
CA GLY A 124 27.84 -5.45 -17.52
C GLY A 124 28.53 -6.78 -17.83
N SER A 125 27.92 -7.89 -17.41
CA SER A 125 28.09 -9.16 -18.14
C SER A 125 27.15 -9.17 -19.35
N PRO A 126 27.37 -10.04 -20.36
CA PRO A 126 26.41 -10.26 -21.44
C PRO A 126 25.01 -10.57 -20.91
N GLU A 127 24.87 -11.36 -19.85
CA GLU A 127 23.56 -11.60 -19.24
C GLU A 127 22.98 -10.34 -18.61
N THR A 128 23.81 -9.52 -17.96
CA THR A 128 23.34 -8.27 -17.32
C THR A 128 22.78 -7.30 -18.35
N ALA A 129 23.51 -7.05 -19.43
CA ALA A 129 23.04 -6.17 -20.51
C ALA A 129 21.76 -6.71 -21.15
N PHE A 130 21.70 -8.03 -21.38
CA PHE A 130 20.50 -8.69 -21.87
C PHE A 130 19.30 -8.52 -20.93
N TYR A 131 19.47 -8.75 -19.63
CA TYR A 131 18.39 -8.60 -18.66
C TYR A 131 17.94 -7.15 -18.47
N LEU A 132 18.84 -6.16 -18.58
CA LEU A 132 18.47 -4.74 -18.58
C LEU A 132 17.64 -4.39 -19.83
N MET A 133 17.97 -4.95 -20.99
CA MET A 133 17.13 -4.83 -22.17
C MET A 133 15.75 -5.50 -21.96
N CYS A 134 15.70 -6.73 -21.44
CA CYS A 134 14.44 -7.39 -21.10
C CYS A 134 13.61 -6.57 -20.11
N ALA A 135 14.24 -5.96 -19.11
CA ALA A 135 13.60 -5.06 -18.16
C ALA A 135 12.99 -3.85 -18.89
N CYS A 136 13.66 -3.26 -19.88
CA CYS A 136 13.09 -2.20 -20.69
C CYS A 136 11.92 -2.70 -21.55
N PHE A 137 12.02 -3.88 -22.16
CA PHE A 137 10.99 -4.42 -23.06
C PHE A 137 9.71 -4.82 -22.31
N ALA A 138 9.84 -5.26 -21.06
CA ALA A 138 8.72 -5.62 -20.19
C ALA A 138 8.00 -4.39 -19.56
N HIS A 139 8.24 -3.17 -20.04
CA HIS A 139 7.65 -1.93 -19.49
C HIS A 139 6.10 -1.89 -19.54
N HIS A 140 5.46 -2.72 -20.38
CA HIS A 140 4.00 -2.92 -20.42
C HIS A 140 3.43 -3.70 -19.21
N GLY A 141 4.28 -4.12 -18.28
CA GLY A 141 3.89 -4.54 -16.95
C GLY A 141 3.94 -6.03 -16.67
N GLN A 142 4.32 -6.89 -17.62
CA GLN A 142 4.51 -8.32 -17.37
C GLN A 142 5.85 -8.79 -17.97
N PRO A 143 6.67 -9.54 -17.22
CA PRO A 143 7.75 -10.33 -17.81
C PRO A 143 7.16 -11.29 -18.85
N ILE A 144 7.74 -11.32 -20.04
CA ILE A 144 7.23 -12.15 -21.14
C ILE A 144 8.07 -13.43 -21.19
N PRO A 145 7.44 -14.63 -21.23
CA PRO A 145 8.17 -15.88 -21.40
C PRO A 145 8.96 -15.88 -22.70
N ILE A 146 10.22 -16.28 -22.58
CA ILE A 146 11.16 -16.44 -23.67
C ILE A 146 10.88 -17.81 -24.34
N GLY A 147 10.71 -17.88 -25.67
CA GLY A 147 10.51 -19.16 -26.40
C GLY A 147 9.29 -19.27 -27.35
N MET A 148 8.94 -18.22 -28.10
CA MET A 148 7.79 -18.24 -29.03
C MET A 148 8.19 -18.31 -30.52
N GLY A 149 7.21 -18.66 -31.37
CA GLY A 149 7.38 -18.77 -32.82
C GLY A 149 7.85 -17.46 -33.48
N PHE A 150 9.03 -17.51 -34.09
CA PHE A 150 9.64 -16.40 -34.82
C PHE A 150 8.96 -16.13 -36.18
N ARG A 151 8.72 -14.86 -36.50
CA ARG A 151 8.17 -14.40 -37.78
C ARG A 151 9.19 -13.56 -38.54
N SER A 152 9.84 -14.14 -39.55
CA SER A 152 10.85 -13.42 -40.35
C SER A 152 10.26 -12.30 -41.23
N ASP A 153 9.01 -12.41 -41.65
CA ASP A 153 8.38 -11.53 -42.65
C ASP A 153 8.20 -10.09 -42.14
N ILE A 154 7.98 -9.92 -40.84
CA ILE A 154 7.81 -8.60 -40.21
C ILE A 154 9.14 -7.84 -40.01
N TRP A 155 10.28 -8.49 -40.23
CA TRP A 155 11.62 -7.92 -40.05
C TRP A 155 12.37 -7.66 -41.37
N LYS A 156 11.75 -8.01 -42.51
CA LYS A 156 12.28 -7.72 -43.84
C LYS A 156 11.96 -6.29 -44.26
N GLU A 157 12.72 -5.74 -45.19
CA GLU A 157 12.44 -4.44 -45.80
C GLU A 157 11.04 -4.42 -46.45
N GLU A 158 10.26 -3.37 -46.17
CA GLU A 158 8.94 -3.14 -46.77
C GLU A 158 8.83 -1.70 -47.28
N GLY A 159 8.88 -1.53 -48.61
CA GLY A 159 8.82 -0.22 -49.25
C GLY A 159 10.08 0.62 -48.95
N LYS A 160 9.93 1.69 -48.15
CA LYS A 160 11.06 2.53 -47.68
C LYS A 160 11.41 2.29 -46.21
N ARG A 161 10.94 1.19 -45.63
CA ARG A 161 11.12 0.84 -44.20
C ARG A 161 11.96 -0.42 -44.09
N ASP A 162 13.21 -0.25 -43.66
CA ASP A 162 14.04 -1.32 -43.15
C ASP A 162 14.06 -1.24 -41.61
N PRO A 163 13.50 -2.24 -40.90
CA PRO A 163 13.48 -2.27 -39.44
C PRO A 163 14.87 -2.13 -38.81
N PHE A 164 15.89 -2.83 -39.33
CA PHE A 164 17.23 -2.86 -38.76
C PHE A 164 17.97 -1.54 -39.02
N GLN A 165 17.81 -0.97 -40.21
CA GLN A 165 18.32 0.38 -40.49
C GLN A 165 17.66 1.44 -39.58
N GLY A 166 16.37 1.29 -39.29
CA GLY A 166 15.65 2.12 -38.33
C GLY A 166 16.24 2.04 -36.91
N MET A 167 16.52 0.81 -36.45
CA MET A 167 17.18 0.56 -35.16
C MET A 167 18.58 1.19 -35.09
N ALA A 168 19.40 1.02 -36.13
CA ALA A 168 20.72 1.64 -36.22
C ALA A 168 20.64 3.17 -36.17
N GLY A 169 19.67 3.75 -36.89
CA GLY A 169 19.42 5.20 -36.86
C GLY A 169 19.01 5.71 -35.46
N LEU A 170 18.26 4.92 -34.69
CA LEU A 170 17.95 5.23 -33.29
C LEU A 170 19.20 5.14 -32.42
N MET A 171 20.03 4.12 -32.59
CA MET A 171 21.27 3.96 -31.82
C MET A 171 22.25 5.11 -32.07
N ASP A 172 22.39 5.57 -33.32
CA ASP A 172 23.18 6.75 -33.68
C ASP A 172 22.67 8.04 -33.03
N LYS A 173 21.35 8.17 -32.87
CA LYS A 173 20.73 9.27 -32.13
C LYS A 173 21.03 9.17 -30.64
N LEU A 174 20.87 7.99 -30.04
CA LEU A 174 21.18 7.76 -28.61
C LEU A 174 22.64 8.07 -28.28
N ARG A 175 23.59 7.71 -29.16
CA ARG A 175 25.02 8.09 -29.04
C ARG A 175 25.24 9.59 -29.01
N ARG A 176 24.51 10.34 -29.85
CA ARG A 176 24.60 11.82 -29.89
C ARG A 176 23.91 12.47 -28.69
N TRP A 177 22.80 11.91 -28.23
CA TRP A 177 22.05 12.43 -27.08
C TRP A 177 22.76 12.18 -25.75
N PHE A 178 23.43 11.03 -25.61
CA PHE A 178 24.08 10.56 -24.39
C PHE A 178 25.53 10.10 -24.62
N PRO A 179 26.44 11.00 -25.08
CA PRO A 179 27.83 10.62 -25.40
C PRO A 179 28.61 10.09 -24.18
N GLU A 180 28.26 10.53 -22.97
CA GLU A 180 28.88 10.08 -21.72
C GLU A 180 28.72 8.57 -21.46
N ALA A 181 27.68 7.93 -22.03
CA ALA A 181 27.43 6.51 -21.83
C ALA A 181 28.54 5.62 -22.42
N PHE A 182 29.23 6.12 -23.45
CA PHE A 182 30.19 5.40 -24.28
C PHE A 182 31.65 5.67 -23.89
N GLN A 183 31.89 6.34 -22.76
CA GLN A 183 33.25 6.53 -22.25
C GLN A 183 33.83 5.21 -21.70
N PRO A 184 35.12 4.90 -21.96
CA PRO A 184 35.75 3.69 -21.47
C PRO A 184 36.11 3.77 -19.97
N GLY A 185 36.35 2.61 -19.34
CA GLY A 185 36.93 2.54 -17.98
C GLY A 185 35.96 2.78 -16.82
N LEU A 186 34.65 2.69 -17.07
CA LEU A 186 33.61 2.85 -16.04
C LEU A 186 33.31 1.52 -15.34
N PRO A 187 32.88 1.55 -14.06
CA PRO A 187 32.31 0.37 -13.41
C PRO A 187 31.15 -0.21 -14.23
N VAL A 188 31.06 -1.54 -14.21
CA VAL A 188 30.01 -2.29 -14.91
C VAL A 188 28.82 -2.53 -13.99
N PHE A 189 27.61 -2.56 -14.54
CA PHE A 189 26.42 -2.92 -13.78
C PHE A 189 26.50 -4.38 -13.33
N PRO A 190 26.09 -4.71 -12.09
CA PRO A 190 26.06 -6.08 -11.61
C PRO A 190 24.81 -6.82 -12.11
N ALA A 191 24.90 -8.14 -12.13
CA ALA A 191 23.77 -9.04 -12.37
C ALA A 191 22.85 -9.14 -11.13
N CYS A 192 22.17 -8.05 -10.79
CA CYS A 192 21.29 -7.96 -9.61
C CYS A 192 19.80 -7.93 -10.02
N PRO A 193 18.98 -8.93 -9.64
CA PRO A 193 17.55 -8.95 -9.93
C PRO A 193 16.79 -7.75 -9.35
N GLU A 194 17.13 -7.31 -8.13
CA GLU A 194 16.53 -6.13 -7.49
C GLU A 194 16.72 -4.88 -8.33
N PHE A 195 17.92 -4.67 -8.87
CA PHE A 195 18.22 -3.58 -9.78
C PHE A 195 17.39 -3.67 -11.07
N GLN A 196 17.32 -4.85 -11.70
CA GLN A 196 16.54 -5.05 -12.92
C GLN A 196 15.06 -4.74 -12.72
N HIS A 197 14.48 -5.19 -11.61
CA HIS A 197 13.09 -4.91 -11.27
C HIS A 197 12.84 -3.44 -10.97
N ALA A 198 13.76 -2.78 -10.25
CA ALA A 198 13.68 -1.35 -9.99
C ALA A 198 13.80 -0.53 -11.29
N PHE A 199 14.71 -0.93 -12.18
CA PHE A 199 14.91 -0.28 -13.47
C PHE A 199 13.70 -0.45 -14.41
N ASN A 200 13.07 -1.63 -14.44
CA ASN A 200 11.79 -1.81 -15.15
C ASN A 200 10.73 -0.84 -14.63
N GLY A 201 10.58 -0.72 -13.31
CA GLY A 201 9.62 0.20 -12.70
C GLY A 201 9.89 1.67 -13.07
N LEU A 202 11.17 2.07 -13.11
CA LEU A 202 11.60 3.39 -13.56
C LEU A 202 11.24 3.64 -15.04
N VAL A 203 11.57 2.71 -15.93
CA VAL A 203 11.29 2.83 -17.37
C VAL A 203 9.79 2.87 -17.64
N THR A 204 8.99 2.04 -16.96
CA THR A 204 7.52 2.09 -17.07
C THR A 204 6.97 3.46 -16.63
N LEU A 205 7.49 4.03 -15.53
CA LEU A 205 7.05 5.35 -15.09
C LEU A 205 7.41 6.43 -16.12
N ALA A 206 8.63 6.38 -16.66
CA ALA A 206 9.10 7.31 -17.68
C ALA A 206 8.26 7.23 -18.97
N ASP A 207 7.94 6.03 -19.45
CA ASP A 207 7.06 5.82 -20.61
C ASP A 207 5.65 6.40 -20.36
N TRP A 208 5.09 6.21 -19.17
CA TRP A 208 3.76 6.73 -18.86
C TRP A 208 3.71 8.26 -18.81
N ILE A 209 4.77 8.90 -18.30
CA ILE A 209 4.90 10.36 -18.28
C ILE A 209 5.11 10.87 -19.72
N ALA A 210 6.03 10.27 -20.46
CA ALA A 210 6.36 10.64 -21.85
C ALA A 210 5.20 10.40 -22.83
N SER A 211 4.33 9.42 -22.54
CA SER A 211 3.16 9.10 -23.36
C SER A 211 2.00 10.07 -23.20
N ASP A 212 2.00 10.90 -22.15
CA ASP A 212 0.90 11.81 -21.88
C ASP A 212 1.08 13.11 -22.68
N THR A 213 0.26 13.27 -23.72
CA THR A 213 0.34 14.43 -24.64
C THR A 213 0.12 15.79 -23.97
N ARG A 214 -0.40 15.81 -22.73
CA ARG A 214 -0.46 17.03 -21.92
C ARG A 214 0.96 17.52 -21.61
N PHE A 215 1.85 16.62 -21.22
CA PHE A 215 3.25 16.92 -20.91
C PHE A 215 4.11 16.95 -22.18
N PHE A 216 3.91 16.00 -23.10
CA PHE A 216 4.74 15.82 -24.29
C PHE A 216 3.92 16.02 -25.58
N PRO A 217 3.77 17.26 -26.05
CA PRO A 217 3.11 17.53 -27.33
C PRO A 217 3.91 16.92 -28.50
N PHE A 218 3.20 16.53 -29.57
CA PHE A 218 3.84 15.92 -30.75
C PHE A 218 4.68 16.91 -31.55
N ILE A 219 4.32 18.20 -31.51
CA ILE A 219 5.02 19.28 -32.20
C ILE A 219 5.57 20.24 -31.15
N SER A 220 6.82 20.68 -31.29
CA SER A 220 7.37 21.70 -30.38
C SER A 220 6.64 23.04 -30.59
N GLU A 221 6.34 23.70 -29.47
CA GLU A 221 5.81 25.07 -29.43
C GLU A 221 6.86 26.10 -29.90
N ILE A 222 8.16 25.74 -29.85
CA ILE A 222 9.29 26.59 -30.21
C ILE A 222 9.80 26.17 -31.60
N PRO A 223 9.69 27.04 -32.63
CA PRO A 223 10.16 26.72 -33.97
C PRO A 223 11.66 26.38 -34.00
N GLY A 224 12.02 25.21 -34.54
CA GLY A 224 13.41 24.78 -34.73
C GLY A 224 14.09 24.20 -33.48
N GLU A 225 13.39 24.05 -32.36
CA GLU A 225 13.92 23.40 -31.15
C GLU A 225 14.17 21.90 -31.41
N ASP A 226 15.36 21.41 -31.03
CA ASP A 226 15.67 19.98 -31.06
C ASP A 226 14.84 19.19 -30.04
N ARG A 227 14.41 17.97 -30.42
CA ARG A 227 13.49 17.17 -29.60
C ARG A 227 14.05 16.87 -28.21
N LEU A 228 15.35 16.60 -28.07
CA LEU A 228 15.95 16.29 -26.77
C LEU A 228 15.90 17.48 -25.82
N THR A 229 16.14 18.69 -26.34
CA THR A 229 16.07 19.92 -25.56
C THR A 229 14.66 20.15 -25.02
N MET A 230 13.66 19.99 -25.91
CA MET A 230 12.25 20.07 -25.53
C MET A 230 11.90 18.99 -24.48
N ALA A 231 12.30 17.73 -24.74
CA ALA A 231 11.99 16.59 -23.89
C ALA A 231 12.56 16.74 -22.48
N ARG A 232 13.81 17.20 -22.34
CA ARG A 232 14.44 17.48 -21.03
C ARG A 232 13.67 18.53 -20.22
N ARG A 233 13.24 19.61 -20.88
CA ARG A 233 12.46 20.68 -20.24
C ARG A 233 11.08 20.16 -19.81
N LYS A 234 10.33 19.54 -20.73
CA LYS A 234 8.99 19.01 -20.45
C LYS A 234 9.02 17.89 -19.40
N ALA A 235 10.05 17.04 -19.39
CA ALA A 235 10.26 16.03 -18.34
C ALA A 235 10.41 16.69 -16.97
N LYS A 236 11.27 17.71 -16.84
CA LYS A 236 11.44 18.45 -15.60
C LYS A 236 10.13 19.08 -15.12
N ASP A 237 9.40 19.74 -16.03
CA ASP A 237 8.11 20.37 -15.72
C ASP A 237 7.09 19.32 -15.24
N ALA A 238 7.01 18.17 -15.92
CA ALA A 238 6.11 17.07 -15.57
C ALA A 238 6.40 16.51 -14.18
N LEU A 239 7.67 16.30 -13.81
CA LEU A 239 8.05 15.82 -12.48
C LEU A 239 7.67 16.81 -11.37
N GLY A 240 7.75 18.12 -11.65
CA GLY A 240 7.28 19.17 -10.76
C GLY A 240 5.76 19.14 -10.58
N TYR A 241 4.99 19.09 -11.67
CA TYR A 241 3.53 19.04 -11.61
C TYR A 241 2.99 17.79 -10.91
N ILE A 242 3.55 16.61 -11.19
CA ILE A 242 3.13 15.35 -10.55
C ILE A 242 3.49 15.33 -9.05
N GLY A 243 4.45 16.15 -8.63
CA GLY A 243 4.99 16.15 -7.26
C GLY A 243 5.98 15.02 -6.99
N ILE A 244 6.74 14.62 -8.02
CA ILE A 244 7.89 13.71 -7.87
C ILE A 244 9.14 14.52 -7.48
N ASP A 245 9.34 15.69 -8.10
CA ASP A 245 10.34 16.66 -7.65
C ASP A 245 9.71 17.56 -6.58
N ILE A 246 10.17 17.39 -5.34
CA ILE A 246 9.69 18.14 -4.17
C ILE A 246 10.77 19.02 -3.54
N HIS A 247 11.82 19.37 -4.31
CA HIS A 247 12.90 20.22 -3.83
C HIS A 247 12.39 21.56 -3.28
N SER A 248 11.38 22.17 -3.94
CA SER A 248 10.73 23.40 -3.46
C SER A 248 10.12 23.22 -2.07
N SER A 249 9.35 22.16 -1.88
CA SER A 249 8.74 21.81 -0.58
C SER A 249 9.80 21.60 0.51
N ALA A 250 10.82 20.78 0.25
CA ALA A 250 11.88 20.50 1.22
C ALA A 250 12.69 21.76 1.61
N SER A 251 12.89 22.68 0.66
CA SER A 251 13.65 23.92 0.87
C SER A 251 12.91 24.91 1.78
N CYS A 252 11.57 24.93 1.73
CA CYS A 252 10.74 25.81 2.57
C CYS A 252 10.67 25.38 4.03
N LEU A 253 11.01 24.12 4.35
CA LEU A 253 11.02 23.63 5.73
C LEU A 253 12.20 24.22 6.53
N PRO A 254 12.01 24.56 7.81
CA PRO A 254 13.11 24.98 8.68
C PRO A 254 14.10 23.82 8.90
N ALA A 255 15.31 24.13 9.39
CA ALA A 255 16.35 23.13 9.64
C ALA A 255 15.87 22.00 10.57
N ASN A 256 15.10 22.35 11.61
CA ASN A 256 14.44 21.42 12.52
C ASN A 256 12.93 21.72 12.51
N PRO A 257 12.12 20.99 11.72
CA PRO A 257 10.67 21.14 11.74
C PRO A 257 10.10 20.86 13.12
N GLY A 258 9.43 21.84 13.72
CA GLY A 258 8.75 21.70 15.01
C GLY A 258 7.38 21.03 14.87
N PHE A 259 6.87 20.47 15.97
CA PHE A 259 5.58 19.78 16.00
C PHE A 259 4.39 20.74 15.74
N GLU A 260 4.55 22.02 16.10
CA GLU A 260 3.58 23.09 15.89
C GLU A 260 3.26 23.36 14.41
N MET A 261 4.12 22.92 13.49
CA MET A 261 3.88 23.00 12.05
C MET A 261 2.71 22.13 11.60
N ILE A 262 2.48 21.00 12.28
CA ILE A 262 1.40 20.06 11.92
C ILE A 262 0.22 20.11 12.88
N SER A 263 0.36 20.74 14.04
CA SER A 263 -0.65 20.74 15.09
C SER A 263 -0.70 22.03 15.89
N CYS A 264 -1.84 22.30 16.54
CA CYS A 264 -2.01 23.40 17.50
C CYS A 264 -1.84 22.98 18.97
N PHE A 265 -1.69 21.68 19.24
CA PHE A 265 -1.49 21.16 20.59
C PHE A 265 -0.04 20.72 20.82
N GLN A 266 0.35 20.58 22.10
CA GLN A 266 1.67 20.12 22.50
C GLN A 266 1.85 18.62 22.24
N ALA A 267 3.02 18.21 21.74
CA ALA A 267 3.32 16.83 21.45
C ALA A 267 3.10 15.93 22.68
N ARG A 268 2.36 14.83 22.48
CA ARG A 268 2.15 13.79 23.48
C ARG A 268 3.39 12.92 23.61
N PRO A 269 3.58 12.15 24.71
CA PRO A 269 4.79 11.36 24.93
C PRO A 269 5.18 10.43 23.76
N PRO A 270 4.25 9.69 23.10
CA PRO A 270 4.61 8.88 21.93
C PRO A 270 5.06 9.71 20.73
N GLN A 271 4.45 10.89 20.53
CA GLN A 271 4.80 11.82 19.44
C GLN A 271 6.18 12.41 19.67
N GLN A 272 6.47 12.84 20.91
CA GLN A 272 7.78 13.36 21.30
C GLN A 272 8.88 12.30 21.15
N THR A 273 8.60 11.05 21.56
CA THR A 273 9.56 9.95 21.43
C THR A 273 9.95 9.69 19.97
N ILE A 274 8.99 9.79 19.04
CA ILE A 274 9.24 9.68 17.59
C ILE A 274 9.99 10.92 17.07
N ALA A 275 9.63 12.11 17.54
CA ALA A 275 10.29 13.36 17.18
C ALA A 275 11.79 13.37 17.56
N ASP A 276 12.13 12.76 18.69
CA ASP A 276 13.49 12.68 19.24
C ASP A 276 14.33 11.57 18.59
N LEU A 277 13.76 10.78 17.67
CA LEU A 277 14.52 9.78 16.92
C LEU A 277 15.49 10.48 15.96
N PRO A 278 16.74 10.01 15.84
CA PRO A 278 17.70 10.58 14.90
C PRO A 278 17.18 10.37 13.48
N VAL A 279 17.47 11.31 12.58
CA VAL A 279 17.22 11.09 11.17
C VAL A 279 18.24 10.05 10.67
N PRO A 280 17.78 8.89 10.17
CA PRO A 280 18.66 7.84 9.66
C PRO A 280 19.28 8.26 8.32
N ALA A 281 20.50 7.81 8.08
CA ALA A 281 21.22 8.09 6.83
C ALA A 281 20.93 7.07 5.72
N SER A 282 20.35 5.93 6.10
CA SER A 282 20.04 4.80 5.21
C SER A 282 18.71 4.17 5.61
N GLY A 283 18.27 3.15 4.87
CA GLY A 283 17.01 2.45 5.13
C GLY A 283 16.79 2.09 6.59
N SER A 284 15.60 2.40 7.10
CA SER A 284 15.25 2.27 8.52
C SER A 284 13.81 1.81 8.71
N LEU A 285 13.59 0.98 9.73
CA LEU A 285 12.26 0.59 10.15
C LEU A 285 11.99 1.10 11.57
N THR A 286 10.90 1.83 11.74
CA THR A 286 10.39 2.26 13.05
C THR A 286 9.08 1.53 13.33
N ILE A 287 8.90 1.04 14.56
CA ILE A 287 7.65 0.44 15.03
C ILE A 287 7.16 1.26 16.23
N LEU A 288 5.98 1.84 16.11
CA LEU A 288 5.29 2.58 17.16
C LEU A 288 4.14 1.73 17.71
N GLU A 289 4.33 1.25 18.93
CA GLU A 289 3.30 0.54 19.68
C GLU A 289 2.67 1.49 20.69
N ALA A 290 1.43 1.91 20.43
CA ALA A 290 0.69 2.80 21.29
C ALA A 290 -0.83 2.64 21.09
N GLU A 291 -1.61 2.90 22.14
CA GLU A 291 -3.07 2.75 22.09
C GLU A 291 -3.72 3.55 20.95
N THR A 292 -4.96 3.17 20.58
CA THR A 292 -5.75 3.99 19.67
C THR A 292 -6.01 5.36 20.30
N GLY A 293 -5.85 6.43 19.53
CA GLY A 293 -6.02 7.79 20.04
C GLY A 293 -4.78 8.41 20.69
N ALA A 294 -3.65 7.69 20.80
CA ALA A 294 -2.37 8.21 21.30
C ALA A 294 -1.71 9.27 20.37
N GLY A 295 -2.31 9.57 19.22
CA GLY A 295 -1.81 10.58 18.28
C GLY A 295 -0.73 10.06 17.33
N LYS A 296 -0.81 8.77 16.96
CA LYS A 296 0.12 8.10 16.05
C LYS A 296 0.20 8.78 14.67
N THR A 297 -0.93 9.29 14.17
CA THR A 297 -1.00 10.01 12.88
C THR A 297 -0.11 11.26 12.88
N GLU A 298 -0.19 12.11 13.91
CA GLU A 298 0.67 13.30 14.01
C GLU A 298 2.14 12.93 14.19
N ALA A 299 2.45 11.85 14.93
CA ALA A 299 3.82 11.37 15.05
C ALA A 299 4.42 11.02 13.67
N ALA A 300 3.64 10.32 12.83
CA ALA A 300 4.04 9.98 11.47
C ALA A 300 4.22 11.22 10.58
N LEU A 301 3.30 12.19 10.66
CA LEU A 301 3.37 13.42 9.86
C LEU A 301 4.54 14.32 10.25
N HIS A 302 4.81 14.48 11.55
CA HIS A 302 5.96 15.24 12.02
C HIS A 302 7.25 14.56 11.59
N ARG A 303 7.33 13.24 11.72
CA ARG A 303 8.47 12.45 11.24
C ARG A 303 8.69 12.60 9.74
N PHE A 304 7.63 12.62 8.95
CA PHE A 304 7.71 12.88 7.52
C PHE A 304 8.39 14.23 7.22
N LEU A 305 8.02 15.32 7.92
CA LEU A 305 8.68 16.61 7.71
C LEU A 305 10.18 16.58 8.02
N GLN A 306 10.59 15.87 9.08
CA GLN A 306 12.01 15.70 9.42
C GLN A 306 12.78 14.94 8.32
N LEU A 307 12.22 13.82 7.84
CA LEU A 307 12.84 13.00 6.79
C LEU A 307 12.86 13.75 5.45
N LEU A 308 11.80 14.50 5.15
CA LEU A 308 11.70 15.33 3.95
C LEU A 308 12.76 16.43 3.98
N LYS A 309 12.90 17.14 5.11
CA LYS A 309 13.92 18.19 5.26
C LYS A 309 15.34 17.65 5.06
N ALA A 310 15.59 16.44 5.53
CA ALA A 310 16.88 15.76 5.36
C ALA A 310 17.13 15.24 3.93
N GLY A 311 16.12 15.27 3.05
CA GLY A 311 16.24 14.81 1.67
C GLY A 311 16.31 13.29 1.52
N VAL A 312 15.96 12.52 2.56
CA VAL A 312 16.00 11.04 2.54
C VAL A 312 14.66 10.41 2.13
N VAL A 313 13.62 11.23 1.93
CA VAL A 313 12.34 10.83 1.33
C VAL A 313 11.85 11.90 0.35
N GLY A 314 11.16 11.44 -0.69
CA GLY A 314 10.59 12.24 -1.77
C GLY A 314 9.08 12.34 -1.67
N GLY A 315 8.48 11.84 -0.59
CA GLY A 315 7.04 11.77 -0.39
C GLY A 315 6.66 10.91 0.81
N MET A 316 5.36 10.72 1.01
CA MET A 316 4.82 9.83 2.04
C MET A 316 3.68 8.98 1.48
N TYR A 317 3.67 7.68 1.80
CA TYR A 317 2.51 6.83 1.60
C TYR A 317 1.97 6.43 2.96
N PHE A 318 0.77 6.90 3.29
CA PHE A 318 0.02 6.50 4.47
C PHE A 318 -0.92 5.36 4.07
N ALA A 319 -0.59 4.15 4.50
CA ALA A 319 -1.29 2.90 4.21
C ALA A 319 -2.25 2.54 5.33
N LEU A 320 -3.52 2.34 4.98
CA LEU A 320 -4.60 2.06 5.92
C LEU A 320 -5.28 0.74 5.60
N PRO A 321 -5.82 0.03 6.60
CA PRO A 321 -6.43 -1.28 6.40
C PRO A 321 -7.72 -1.22 5.56
N THR A 322 -8.45 -0.08 5.57
CA THR A 322 -9.75 0.04 4.90
C THR A 322 -9.90 1.36 4.15
N ARG A 323 -10.85 1.37 3.19
CA ARG A 323 -11.21 2.58 2.44
C ARG A 323 -11.75 3.69 3.32
N THR A 324 -12.59 3.35 4.32
CA THR A 324 -13.16 4.31 5.27
C THR A 324 -12.08 4.95 6.14
N ALA A 325 -11.09 4.18 6.59
CA ALA A 325 -9.94 4.72 7.29
C ALA A 325 -9.19 5.72 6.40
N ALA A 326 -8.92 5.35 5.15
CA ALA A 326 -8.20 6.19 4.21
C ALA A 326 -8.91 7.52 3.94
N THR A 327 -10.24 7.52 3.76
CA THR A 327 -11.01 8.75 3.52
C THR A 327 -10.97 9.70 4.73
N GLN A 328 -11.06 9.18 5.95
CA GLN A 328 -11.03 10.02 7.15
C GLN A 328 -9.63 10.58 7.45
N ILE A 329 -8.58 9.76 7.29
CA ILE A 329 -7.20 10.21 7.51
C ILE A 329 -6.76 11.17 6.39
N PHE A 330 -7.30 11.06 5.18
CA PHE A 330 -7.00 11.97 4.09
C PHE A 330 -7.22 13.43 4.47
N ASP A 331 -8.40 13.77 5.00
CA ASP A 331 -8.71 15.16 5.38
C ASP A 331 -7.81 15.66 6.52
N ARG A 332 -7.48 14.77 7.47
CA ARG A 332 -6.56 15.09 8.56
C ARG A 332 -5.14 15.35 8.06
N VAL A 333 -4.64 14.51 7.15
CA VAL A 333 -3.31 14.67 6.53
C VAL A 333 -3.28 15.96 5.71
N ARG A 334 -4.28 16.20 4.86
CA ARG A 334 -4.41 17.43 4.07
C ARG A 334 -4.34 18.69 4.94
N ASN A 335 -5.17 18.77 5.99
CA ASN A 335 -5.14 19.90 6.92
C ASN A 335 -3.77 20.12 7.57
N CYS A 336 -3.07 19.04 7.95
CA CYS A 336 -1.72 19.14 8.53
C CYS A 336 -0.70 19.65 7.51
N ILE A 337 -0.79 19.21 6.25
CA ILE A 337 0.10 19.63 5.17
C ILE A 337 -0.17 21.09 4.77
N GLU A 338 -1.42 21.51 4.72
CA GLU A 338 -1.77 22.91 4.47
C GLU A 338 -1.23 23.86 5.54
N ARG A 339 -1.26 23.41 6.80
CA ARG A 339 -0.66 24.12 7.93
C ARG A 339 0.87 24.18 7.83
N ALA A 340 1.51 23.06 7.50
CA ALA A 340 2.96 22.98 7.37
C ALA A 340 3.49 23.75 6.15
N PHE A 341 2.69 23.86 5.09
CA PHE A 341 3.01 24.57 3.85
C PHE A 341 1.90 25.57 3.49
N PRO A 342 1.85 26.76 4.11
CA PRO A 342 0.81 27.75 3.83
C PRO A 342 0.80 28.26 2.38
N GLU A 343 1.97 28.29 1.73
CA GLU A 343 2.13 28.73 0.35
C GLU A 343 1.83 27.59 -0.64
N GLN A 344 0.82 27.78 -1.50
CA GLN A 344 0.37 26.77 -2.48
C GLN A 344 1.47 26.37 -3.48
N ALA A 345 2.37 27.28 -3.85
CA ALA A 345 3.41 27.02 -4.85
C ALA A 345 4.47 25.99 -4.38
N SER A 346 4.68 25.88 -3.07
CA SER A 346 5.62 24.94 -2.45
C SER A 346 4.93 23.76 -1.77
N ARG A 347 3.59 23.71 -1.77
CA ARG A 347 2.81 22.72 -1.04
C ARG A 347 2.79 21.39 -1.79
N PRO A 348 3.24 20.27 -1.19
CA PRO A 348 3.09 18.95 -1.79
C PRO A 348 1.62 18.53 -1.80
N HIS A 349 1.13 18.04 -2.95
CA HIS A 349 -0.25 17.59 -3.15
C HIS A 349 -0.56 16.29 -2.40
N VAL A 350 -1.73 16.23 -1.78
CA VAL A 350 -2.25 15.05 -1.09
C VAL A 350 -3.25 14.32 -1.99
N VAL A 351 -2.97 13.05 -2.30
CA VAL A 351 -3.77 12.20 -3.20
C VAL A 351 -4.47 11.10 -2.41
N LEU A 352 -5.78 10.91 -2.66
CA LEU A 352 -6.54 9.79 -2.11
C LEU A 352 -6.42 8.56 -3.02
N ALA A 353 -5.62 7.57 -2.60
CA ALA A 353 -5.37 6.33 -3.32
C ALA A 353 -6.40 5.24 -3.01
N VAL A 354 -7.68 5.55 -3.24
CA VAL A 354 -8.80 4.61 -3.08
C VAL A 354 -9.49 4.42 -4.43
N PRO A 355 -9.47 3.22 -5.04
CA PRO A 355 -10.12 2.98 -6.32
C PRO A 355 -11.59 3.43 -6.33
N GLY A 356 -11.97 4.18 -7.35
CA GLY A 356 -13.30 4.80 -7.47
C GLY A 356 -13.36 6.26 -7.02
N TYR A 357 -12.37 6.71 -6.24
CA TYR A 357 -12.21 8.12 -5.88
C TYR A 357 -11.17 8.77 -6.81
N VAL A 358 -11.44 10.01 -7.21
CA VAL A 358 -10.49 10.85 -7.94
C VAL A 358 -10.42 12.15 -7.17
N ARG A 359 -9.57 12.20 -6.15
CA ARG A 359 -9.49 13.33 -5.20
C ARG A 359 -8.05 13.70 -4.96
N MET A 360 -7.76 15.00 -5.02
CA MET A 360 -6.47 15.62 -4.78
C MET A 360 -6.70 16.93 -4.03
N ASP A 361 -6.09 17.08 -2.85
CA ASP A 361 -6.35 18.18 -1.93
C ASP A 361 -7.87 18.37 -1.71
N ASP A 362 -8.36 19.61 -1.89
CA ASP A 362 -9.79 19.96 -1.82
C ASP A 362 -10.54 19.78 -3.14
N SER A 363 -9.88 19.29 -4.19
CA SER A 363 -10.48 19.14 -5.52
C SER A 363 -10.93 17.70 -5.79
N GLU A 364 -12.11 17.56 -6.40
CA GLU A 364 -12.63 16.30 -6.92
C GLU A 364 -12.60 16.30 -8.46
N GLY A 365 -12.21 15.15 -9.02
CA GLY A 365 -12.19 14.91 -10.46
C GLY A 365 -13.39 14.06 -10.89
N ARG A 366 -13.98 14.41 -12.04
CA ARG A 366 -15.06 13.66 -12.68
C ARG A 366 -14.53 12.91 -13.89
N ARG A 367 -14.75 11.60 -13.95
CA ARG A 367 -14.35 10.77 -15.09
C ARG A 367 -15.23 11.09 -16.30
N LEU A 368 -14.60 11.32 -17.45
CA LEU A 368 -15.24 11.54 -18.74
C LEU A 368 -15.04 10.33 -19.68
N PRO A 369 -15.79 10.23 -20.79
CA PRO A 369 -15.49 9.29 -21.86
C PRO A 369 -14.04 9.42 -22.35
N GLY A 370 -13.48 8.35 -22.89
CA GLY A 370 -12.09 8.37 -23.38
C GLY A 370 -11.02 8.32 -22.28
N PHE A 371 -11.40 7.97 -21.04
CA PHE A 371 -10.51 7.91 -19.87
C PHE A 371 -9.95 9.27 -19.41
N GLU A 372 -10.59 10.37 -19.83
CA GLU A 372 -10.24 11.70 -19.38
C GLU A 372 -10.84 12.01 -18.01
N VAL A 373 -10.25 13.00 -17.32
CA VAL A 373 -10.75 13.48 -16.03
C VAL A 373 -10.89 15.00 -16.10
N LEU A 374 -12.07 15.49 -15.76
CA LEU A 374 -12.36 16.89 -15.56
C LEU A 374 -12.14 17.23 -14.09
N TRP A 375 -11.35 18.26 -13.80
CA TRP A 375 -11.13 18.76 -12.44
C TRP A 375 -11.97 20.02 -12.21
N ASP A 376 -12.71 20.07 -11.11
CA ASP A 376 -13.55 21.23 -10.76
C ASP A 376 -12.64 22.47 -10.45
N ASP A 377 -13.05 23.66 -10.91
CA ASP A 377 -12.36 24.95 -10.75
C ASP A 377 -10.88 24.99 -11.20
N ASP A 378 -10.61 24.94 -12.51
CA ASP A 378 -9.26 25.07 -13.08
C ASP A 378 -9.15 26.26 -14.06
N PRO A 379 -9.03 27.53 -13.57
CA PRO A 379 -8.94 28.70 -14.44
C PRO A 379 -7.71 28.71 -15.37
N ASN A 380 -6.64 28.00 -14.99
CA ASN A 380 -5.33 28.04 -15.64
C ASN A 380 -4.87 26.69 -16.23
N GLY A 381 -5.66 25.62 -16.12
CA GLY A 381 -5.32 24.29 -16.63
C GLY A 381 -4.27 23.52 -15.79
N ALA A 382 -3.79 24.08 -14.68
CA ALA A 382 -2.70 23.50 -13.88
C ALA A 382 -3.14 22.25 -13.10
N LYS A 383 -4.40 22.21 -12.66
CA LYS A 383 -4.93 21.06 -11.89
C LYS A 383 -4.99 19.79 -12.75
N LYS A 384 -5.19 19.93 -14.06
CA LYS A 384 -5.12 18.81 -15.03
C LYS A 384 -3.76 18.10 -15.03
N PHE A 385 -2.68 18.79 -14.68
CA PHE A 385 -1.34 18.21 -14.58
C PHE A 385 -1.08 17.65 -13.18
N ASN A 386 -1.46 18.41 -12.14
CA ASN A 386 -1.24 18.01 -10.75
C ASN A 386 -2.06 16.78 -10.35
N GLY A 387 -3.27 16.66 -10.90
CA GLY A 387 -4.18 15.55 -10.66
C GLY A 387 -3.74 14.22 -11.28
N TRP A 388 -2.69 14.18 -12.11
CA TRP A 388 -2.30 13.02 -12.91
C TRP A 388 -2.20 11.72 -12.11
N ALA A 389 -1.65 11.78 -10.88
CA ALA A 389 -1.52 10.63 -9.99
C ALA A 389 -2.89 10.09 -9.51
N ALA A 390 -3.86 10.97 -9.29
CA ALA A 390 -5.19 10.65 -8.77
C ALA A 390 -6.16 10.09 -9.84
N GLU A 391 -5.87 10.27 -11.13
CA GLU A 391 -6.78 9.89 -12.22
C GLU A 391 -6.94 8.36 -12.36
N HIS A 392 -5.90 7.59 -12.03
CA HIS A 392 -5.88 6.15 -12.27
C HIS A 392 -5.24 5.36 -11.12
N PRO A 393 -5.82 4.22 -10.69
CA PRO A 393 -5.29 3.41 -9.58
C PRO A 393 -3.86 2.87 -9.75
N LYS A 394 -3.34 2.87 -10.99
CA LYS A 394 -1.95 2.49 -11.24
C LYS A 394 -0.96 3.66 -11.08
N ARG A 395 -1.44 4.90 -11.06
CA ARG A 395 -0.65 6.14 -10.94
C ARG A 395 -0.64 6.71 -9.52
N PHE A 396 -1.50 6.22 -8.62
CA PHE A 396 -1.61 6.72 -7.24
C PHE A 396 -0.27 6.88 -6.52
N LEU A 397 0.62 5.88 -6.64
CA LEU A 397 1.91 5.89 -5.97
C LEU A 397 2.89 6.91 -6.57
N ALA A 398 2.59 7.55 -7.70
CA ALA A 398 3.42 8.63 -8.23
C ALA A 398 3.24 9.95 -7.46
N GLY A 399 2.15 10.11 -6.70
CA GLY A 399 1.83 11.34 -5.97
C GLY A 399 2.79 11.63 -4.82
N SER A 400 2.94 12.92 -4.46
CA SER A 400 3.88 13.35 -3.43
C SER A 400 3.51 12.82 -2.04
N ILE A 401 2.28 13.07 -1.58
CA ILE A 401 1.72 12.54 -0.35
C ILE A 401 0.48 11.75 -0.72
N VAL A 402 0.44 10.48 -0.34
CA VAL A 402 -0.59 9.55 -0.77
C VAL A 402 -1.21 8.91 0.45
N VAL A 403 -2.53 8.97 0.56
CA VAL A 403 -3.30 8.32 1.62
C VAL A 403 -4.20 7.28 0.96
N GLY A 404 -4.07 6.01 1.33
CA GLY A 404 -4.81 4.95 0.65
C GLY A 404 -4.81 3.62 1.36
N THR A 405 -5.42 2.62 0.71
CA THR A 405 -5.46 1.27 1.30
C THR A 405 -4.11 0.58 1.16
N ILE A 406 -3.75 -0.23 2.15
CA ILE A 406 -2.51 -1.01 2.16
C ILE A 406 -2.37 -1.89 0.90
N ASP A 407 -3.49 -2.35 0.32
CA ASP A 407 -3.50 -3.16 -0.92
C ASP A 407 -2.73 -2.50 -2.07
N GLN A 408 -2.76 -1.16 -2.18
CA GLN A 408 -2.05 -0.47 -3.27
C GLN A 408 -0.54 -0.68 -3.20
N VAL A 409 -0.01 -0.78 -1.97
CA VAL A 409 1.39 -1.06 -1.67
C VAL A 409 1.68 -2.56 -1.78
N LEU A 410 0.84 -3.42 -1.19
CA LEU A 410 1.02 -4.87 -1.23
C LEU A 410 1.02 -5.44 -2.65
N MET A 411 0.29 -4.82 -3.56
CA MET A 411 0.31 -5.16 -4.99
C MET A 411 1.71 -5.09 -5.63
N GLY A 412 2.65 -4.33 -5.08
CA GLY A 412 4.06 -4.32 -5.51
C GLY A 412 4.83 -5.61 -5.17
N GLY A 413 4.35 -6.37 -4.18
CA GLY A 413 4.89 -7.67 -3.78
C GLY A 413 4.32 -8.87 -4.53
N LEU A 414 3.28 -8.67 -5.36
CA LEU A 414 2.55 -9.75 -6.05
C LEU A 414 3.05 -9.97 -7.49
N LYS A 415 2.80 -11.17 -8.05
CA LYS A 415 3.05 -11.51 -9.46
C LYS A 415 1.92 -11.03 -10.36
N ILE A 416 1.71 -9.71 -10.44
CA ILE A 416 0.65 -9.08 -11.23
C ILE A 416 1.23 -8.02 -12.18
N SER A 417 0.41 -7.57 -13.14
CA SER A 417 0.82 -6.52 -14.07
C SER A 417 1.20 -5.22 -13.36
N HIS A 418 2.35 -4.66 -13.73
CA HIS A 418 2.92 -3.41 -13.20
C HIS A 418 3.28 -3.45 -11.72
N ALA A 419 3.53 -4.63 -11.14
CA ALA A 419 4.04 -4.74 -9.76
C ALA A 419 5.39 -4.00 -9.58
N HIS A 420 6.29 -4.10 -10.56
CA HIS A 420 7.59 -3.41 -10.56
C HIS A 420 7.45 -1.88 -10.50
N LEU A 421 6.54 -1.31 -11.31
CA LEU A 421 6.20 0.11 -11.27
C LEU A 421 5.71 0.53 -9.88
N ARG A 422 4.77 -0.22 -9.30
CA ARG A 422 4.23 0.07 -7.96
C ARG A 422 5.33 0.06 -6.90
N GLN A 423 6.17 -0.97 -6.91
CA GLN A 423 7.27 -1.10 -5.97
C GLN A 423 8.29 0.04 -6.12
N PHE A 424 8.67 0.38 -7.36
CA PHE A 424 9.62 1.46 -7.63
C PHE A 424 9.09 2.82 -7.15
N MET A 425 7.81 3.11 -7.41
CA MET A 425 7.20 4.35 -6.94
C MET A 425 7.20 4.45 -5.40
N VAL A 426 7.01 3.34 -4.67
CA VAL A 426 7.04 3.32 -3.19
C VAL A 426 8.43 3.62 -2.62
N PHE A 427 9.52 3.30 -3.31
CA PHE A 427 10.88 3.46 -2.77
C PHE A 427 11.17 4.87 -2.28
N ARG A 428 10.64 5.89 -2.97
CA ARG A 428 10.82 7.30 -2.60
C ARG A 428 9.94 7.77 -1.43
N HIS A 429 8.95 6.99 -1.01
CA HIS A 429 8.03 7.40 0.05
C HIS A 429 8.55 6.98 1.43
N PHE A 430 8.30 7.84 2.41
CA PHE A 430 8.13 7.38 3.78
C PHE A 430 6.88 6.49 3.84
N LEU A 431 7.07 5.19 4.03
CA LEU A 431 5.97 4.23 4.07
C LEU A 431 5.44 4.11 5.50
N VAL A 432 4.28 4.71 5.75
CA VAL A 432 3.57 4.61 7.03
C VAL A 432 2.50 3.54 6.89
N VAL A 433 2.50 2.52 7.73
CA VAL A 433 1.48 1.48 7.75
C VAL A 433 0.75 1.53 9.08
N ASP A 434 -0.54 1.85 9.04
CA ASP A 434 -1.38 1.92 10.23
C ASP A 434 -2.06 0.59 10.52
N GLU A 435 -2.35 0.36 11.80
CA GLU A 435 -3.07 -0.82 12.31
C GLU A 435 -2.46 -2.18 11.87
N VAL A 436 -1.15 -2.36 12.05
CA VAL A 436 -0.50 -3.67 11.83
C VAL A 436 -0.93 -4.64 12.94
N HIS A 437 -1.55 -5.77 12.57
CA HIS A 437 -2.14 -6.73 13.52
C HIS A 437 -1.37 -8.05 13.59
N ALA A 438 -1.03 -8.53 14.79
CA ALA A 438 -0.29 -9.77 15.00
C ALA A 438 -0.93 -11.02 14.34
N SER A 439 -2.26 -11.05 14.23
CA SER A 439 -3.03 -12.22 13.77
C SER A 439 -3.21 -12.36 12.24
N ASP A 440 -2.88 -11.34 11.44
CA ASP A 440 -3.03 -11.41 9.97
C ASP A 440 -1.76 -11.95 9.29
N ILE A 441 -1.68 -13.28 9.19
CA ILE A 441 -0.52 -13.99 8.63
C ILE A 441 -0.31 -13.66 7.14
N TYR A 442 -1.38 -13.51 6.36
CA TYR A 442 -1.28 -13.29 4.92
C TYR A 442 -0.78 -11.89 4.60
N MET A 443 -1.39 -10.87 5.23
CA MET A 443 -0.97 -9.48 5.08
C MET A 443 0.49 -9.31 5.49
N HIS A 444 0.90 -9.91 6.61
CA HIS A 444 2.27 -9.80 7.11
C HIS A 444 3.32 -10.22 6.09
N ARG A 445 3.15 -11.35 5.40
CA ARG A 445 4.16 -11.84 4.44
C ARG A 445 4.28 -10.97 3.20
N LEU A 446 3.15 -10.48 2.70
CA LEU A 446 3.17 -9.53 1.60
C LEU A 446 3.87 -8.25 2.05
N LEU A 447 3.58 -7.78 3.26
CA LEU A 447 4.18 -6.58 3.81
C LEU A 447 5.68 -6.74 4.07
N GLU A 448 6.12 -7.88 4.62
CA GLU A 448 7.55 -8.22 4.79
C GLU A 448 8.30 -8.16 3.45
N THR A 449 7.71 -8.72 2.38
CA THR A 449 8.32 -8.70 1.04
C THR A 449 8.47 -7.28 0.52
N VAL A 450 7.45 -6.45 0.66
CA VAL A 450 7.47 -5.05 0.20
C VAL A 450 8.45 -4.22 1.03
N ILE A 451 8.40 -4.34 2.36
CA ILE A 451 9.29 -3.60 3.28
C ILE A 451 10.74 -4.00 3.06
N LYS A 452 11.04 -5.30 2.90
CA LYS A 452 12.43 -5.75 2.65
C LYS A 452 13.02 -5.09 1.41
N ARG A 453 12.28 -5.05 0.31
CA ARG A 453 12.70 -4.38 -0.93
C ARG A 453 12.82 -2.87 -0.73
N HIS A 454 11.86 -2.26 -0.03
CA HIS A 454 11.85 -0.84 0.30
C HIS A 454 13.10 -0.42 1.08
N LEU A 455 13.43 -1.15 2.15
CA LEU A 455 14.60 -0.90 2.99
C LEU A 455 15.92 -1.09 2.24
N ARG A 456 16.01 -2.12 1.38
CA ARG A 456 17.19 -2.37 0.52
C ARG A 456 17.46 -1.24 -0.47
N ALA A 457 16.40 -0.60 -0.98
CA ALA A 457 16.51 0.60 -1.80
C ALA A 457 16.84 1.88 -0.99
N GLY A 458 17.05 1.78 0.33
CA GLY A 458 17.31 2.93 1.21
C GLY A 458 16.05 3.60 1.76
N GLY A 459 14.86 3.03 1.51
CA GLY A 459 13.58 3.58 1.96
C GLY A 459 13.37 3.51 3.47
N HIS A 460 12.47 4.36 3.97
CA HIS A 460 12.12 4.44 5.39
C HIS A 460 10.67 4.01 5.62
N ALA A 461 10.42 3.23 6.67
CA ALA A 461 9.08 2.77 7.01
C ALA A 461 8.76 2.98 8.51
N LEU A 462 7.49 3.26 8.80
CA LEU A 462 6.92 3.35 10.14
C LEU A 462 5.70 2.44 10.23
N LEU A 463 5.77 1.43 11.08
CA LEU A 463 4.64 0.55 11.40
C LEU A 463 3.99 1.02 12.68
N MET A 464 2.68 1.22 12.65
CA MET A 464 1.90 1.65 13.80
C MET A 464 0.97 0.53 14.21
N SER A 465 0.95 0.20 15.50
CA SER A 465 0.08 -0.83 16.04
C SER A 465 -0.42 -0.45 17.42
N ALA A 466 -1.63 -0.91 17.75
CA ALA A 466 -2.12 -0.86 19.13
C ALA A 466 -1.29 -1.76 20.04
N THR A 467 -0.90 -2.94 19.57
CA THR A 467 0.00 -3.88 20.25
C THR A 467 0.47 -4.90 19.21
N LEU A 468 1.78 -5.05 19.05
CA LEU A 468 2.38 -6.02 18.14
C LEU A 468 3.05 -7.13 18.94
N GLY A 469 2.73 -8.39 18.62
CA GLY A 469 3.40 -9.53 19.26
C GLY A 469 4.90 -9.51 18.98
N SER A 470 5.70 -9.92 19.96
CA SER A 470 7.15 -9.83 19.95
C SER A 470 7.76 -10.57 18.76
N GLU A 471 7.24 -11.74 18.38
CA GLU A 471 7.73 -12.45 17.20
C GLU A 471 7.51 -11.68 15.90
N THR A 472 6.34 -11.05 15.73
CA THR A 472 6.04 -10.25 14.54
C THR A 472 6.93 -9.01 14.50
N ARG A 473 7.13 -8.37 15.66
CA ARG A 473 8.06 -7.25 15.78
C ARG A 473 9.50 -7.65 15.41
N GLU A 474 10.03 -8.74 15.97
CA GLU A 474 11.39 -9.20 15.66
C GLU A 474 11.53 -9.58 14.18
N ARG A 475 10.52 -10.26 13.59
CA ARG A 475 10.49 -10.53 12.14
C ARG A 475 10.66 -9.26 11.33
N TYR A 476 9.90 -8.21 11.65
CA TYR A 476 10.00 -6.92 10.97
C TYR A 476 11.36 -6.24 11.17
N LEU A 477 11.87 -6.16 12.40
CA LEU A 477 13.16 -5.53 12.67
C LEU A 477 14.33 -6.27 11.99
N SER A 478 14.25 -7.60 11.88
CA SER A 478 15.25 -8.43 11.19
C SER A 478 15.37 -8.12 9.69
N LEU A 479 14.35 -7.51 9.07
CA LEU A 479 14.40 -7.11 7.65
C LEU A 479 15.45 -6.04 7.37
N VAL A 480 15.88 -5.28 8.38
CA VAL A 480 16.91 -4.23 8.25
C VAL A 480 18.31 -4.78 8.55
N SER A 481 18.45 -5.61 9.59
CA SER A 481 19.75 -6.11 10.06
C SER A 481 20.25 -7.34 9.29
N ASP A 482 19.37 -8.00 8.52
CA ASP A 482 19.61 -9.34 7.95
C ASP A 482 20.01 -10.39 9.03
N ASP A 483 19.81 -10.06 10.32
CA ASP A 483 20.13 -10.89 11.48
C ASP A 483 18.84 -11.32 12.18
N VAL A 484 18.71 -12.63 12.41
CA VAL A 484 17.57 -13.20 13.12
C VAL A 484 17.91 -13.19 14.60
N SER A 485 17.49 -12.14 15.30
CA SER A 485 17.55 -12.10 16.77
C SER A 485 16.82 -13.33 17.34
N SER A 486 17.36 -13.89 18.43
CA SER A 486 16.66 -14.95 19.15
C SER A 486 15.30 -14.43 19.63
N LEU A 487 14.22 -15.12 19.28
CA LEU A 487 12.88 -14.75 19.71
C LEU A 487 12.81 -14.71 21.25
N PRO A 488 12.32 -13.62 21.86
CA PRO A 488 12.21 -13.54 23.30
C PRO A 488 11.20 -14.57 23.82
N ASP A 489 11.43 -15.08 25.04
CA ASP A 489 10.43 -15.92 25.70
C ASP A 489 9.13 -15.13 25.95
N PRO A 490 7.92 -15.71 25.79
CA PRO A 490 6.66 -15.00 25.94
C PRO A 490 6.49 -14.37 27.33
N GLU A 491 7.09 -14.92 28.38
CA GLU A 491 7.05 -14.33 29.73
C GLU A 491 7.84 -13.02 29.81
N ILE A 492 9.00 -12.98 29.13
CA ILE A 492 9.83 -11.78 29.03
C ILE A 492 9.15 -10.76 28.11
N ALA A 493 8.67 -11.22 26.95
CA ALA A 493 7.95 -10.40 25.99
C ALA A 493 6.75 -9.69 26.65
N SER A 494 5.98 -10.41 27.46
CA SER A 494 4.82 -9.89 28.19
C SER A 494 5.14 -8.72 29.14
N ARG A 495 6.39 -8.59 29.61
CA ARG A 495 6.85 -7.54 30.54
C ARG A 495 7.47 -6.34 29.84
N THR A 496 7.59 -6.38 28.53
CA THR A 496 8.18 -5.28 27.75
C THR A 496 7.29 -4.03 27.84
N ALA A 497 7.89 -2.86 28.06
CA ALA A 497 7.19 -1.59 28.24
C ALA A 497 6.16 -1.29 27.13
N PHE A 498 5.06 -0.64 27.50
CA PHE A 498 4.03 -0.16 26.60
C PHE A 498 3.55 1.22 27.09
N PRO A 499 3.48 2.27 26.25
CA PRO A 499 3.80 2.28 24.82
C PRO A 499 5.31 2.16 24.59
N MET A 500 5.70 1.85 23.36
CA MET A 500 7.09 1.60 22.99
C MET A 500 7.37 2.03 21.56
N VAL A 501 8.56 2.60 21.37
CA VAL A 501 9.11 2.89 20.04
C VAL A 501 10.34 2.04 19.83
N TRP A 502 10.36 1.31 18.71
CA TRP A 502 11.50 0.54 18.24
C TRP A 502 12.00 1.17 16.96
N MET A 503 13.31 1.34 16.83
CA MET A 503 13.92 1.77 15.58
C MET A 503 15.08 0.84 15.26
N GLN A 504 15.11 0.32 14.04
CA GLN A 504 16.24 -0.41 13.49
C GLN A 504 16.77 0.36 12.28
N GLU A 505 18.05 0.70 12.33
CA GLU A 505 18.78 1.33 11.22
C GLU A 505 19.94 0.41 10.80
N ARG A 506 20.18 0.30 9.49
CA ARG A 506 21.25 -0.57 8.96
C ARG A 506 22.65 -0.18 9.45
N SER A 507 22.88 1.13 9.64
CA SER A 507 24.17 1.69 10.04
C SER A 507 24.41 1.76 11.56
N ARG A 508 23.34 1.92 12.36
CA ARG A 508 23.42 2.21 13.81
C ARG A 508 22.82 1.13 14.72
N GLY A 509 22.20 0.09 14.15
CA GLY A 509 21.61 -1.00 14.92
C GLY A 509 20.24 -0.66 15.52
N ARG A 510 19.89 -1.39 16.60
CA ARG A 510 18.60 -1.29 17.28
C ARG A 510 18.60 -0.18 18.33
N ARG A 511 17.50 0.58 18.38
CA ARG A 511 17.17 1.50 19.46
C ARG A 511 15.80 1.18 20.03
N GLU A 512 15.75 1.11 21.34
CA GLU A 512 14.53 0.88 22.12
C GLU A 512 14.24 2.15 22.92
N ALA A 513 13.06 2.71 22.75
CA ALA A 513 12.65 3.94 23.40
C ALA A 513 11.29 3.71 24.09
N PRO A 514 11.30 3.31 25.38
CA PRO A 514 10.08 3.20 26.16
C PRO A 514 9.44 4.58 26.31
N VAL A 515 8.13 4.63 26.12
CA VAL A 515 7.38 5.88 26.26
C VAL A 515 6.87 5.98 27.69
N VAL A 516 7.24 7.04 28.40
CA VAL A 516 6.71 7.30 29.74
C VAL A 516 5.38 8.03 29.59
N GLU A 517 4.28 7.29 29.71
CA GLU A 517 2.92 7.82 29.63
C GLU A 517 2.07 7.29 30.80
N GLN A 518 1.34 8.18 31.47
CA GLN A 518 0.32 7.78 32.44
C GLN A 518 -0.98 7.51 31.70
N PHE A 519 -1.34 6.24 31.58
CA PHE A 519 -2.60 5.87 30.95
C PHE A 519 -3.76 5.93 31.92
N SER A 520 -4.89 6.38 31.39
CA SER A 520 -6.18 6.06 31.97
C SER A 520 -6.41 4.54 31.83
N GLN A 521 -6.56 3.82 32.93
CA GLN A 521 -6.79 2.37 32.94
C GLN A 521 -8.27 2.06 32.93
N LYS A 522 -8.72 1.08 32.15
CA LYS A 522 -10.10 0.58 32.22
C LYS A 522 -10.11 -0.90 32.54
N GLN A 523 -10.95 -1.30 33.49
CA GLN A 523 -11.21 -2.69 33.84
C GLN A 523 -12.50 -3.13 33.20
N ILE A 524 -12.41 -4.06 32.26
CA ILE A 524 -13.55 -4.59 31.51
C ILE A 524 -13.91 -5.95 32.09
N GLY A 525 -15.17 -6.11 32.50
CA GLY A 525 -15.74 -7.42 32.81
C GLY A 525 -16.03 -8.17 31.51
N VAL A 526 -15.49 -9.39 31.37
CA VAL A 526 -15.65 -10.20 30.16
C VAL A 526 -16.43 -11.47 30.47
N PHE A 527 -17.46 -11.72 29.66
CA PHE A 527 -18.41 -12.81 29.85
C PHE A 527 -18.50 -13.65 28.57
N PRO A 528 -17.85 -14.83 28.50
CA PRO A 528 -18.04 -15.74 27.38
C PRO A 528 -19.46 -16.33 27.39
N GLU A 529 -20.25 -16.01 26.36
CA GLU A 529 -21.66 -16.41 26.24
C GLU A 529 -21.87 -17.46 25.13
N PRO A 530 -22.32 -18.69 25.45
CA PRO A 530 -22.45 -19.80 24.51
C PRO A 530 -23.71 -19.68 23.62
N ILE A 531 -23.86 -18.55 22.92
CA ILE A 531 -25.04 -18.23 22.11
C ILE A 531 -24.69 -17.81 20.68
N SER A 532 -23.45 -18.00 20.24
CA SER A 532 -22.99 -17.50 18.94
C SER A 532 -23.84 -17.98 17.75
N GLU A 533 -24.39 -19.19 17.85
CA GLU A 533 -25.21 -19.85 16.83
C GLU A 533 -26.68 -19.43 16.85
N ASP A 534 -27.11 -18.65 17.85
CA ASP A 534 -28.52 -18.32 18.10
C ASP A 534 -28.78 -16.81 17.99
N PRO A 535 -29.11 -16.31 16.78
CA PRO A 535 -29.43 -14.90 16.55
C PRO A 535 -30.55 -14.38 17.46
N ARG A 536 -31.49 -15.23 17.86
CA ARG A 536 -32.62 -14.83 18.70
C ARG A 536 -32.16 -14.59 20.14
N ALA A 537 -31.40 -15.52 20.71
CA ALA A 537 -30.83 -15.33 22.05
C ALA A 537 -29.93 -14.09 22.13
N ILE A 538 -29.15 -13.81 21.08
CA ILE A 538 -28.31 -12.60 21.00
C ILE A 538 -29.18 -11.34 20.96
N ALA A 539 -30.25 -11.35 20.16
CA ALA A 539 -31.18 -10.23 20.05
C ALA A 539 -31.92 -9.96 21.37
N ASP A 540 -32.40 -11.02 22.04
CA ASP A 540 -33.11 -10.91 23.32
C ASP A 540 -32.18 -10.32 24.39
N LEU A 541 -30.93 -10.80 24.51
CA LEU A 541 -29.93 -10.24 25.42
C LEU A 541 -29.61 -8.77 25.11
N ALA A 542 -29.49 -8.42 23.83
CA ALA A 542 -29.21 -7.03 23.43
C ALA A 542 -30.35 -6.07 23.79
N LEU A 543 -31.61 -6.52 23.63
CA LEU A 543 -32.79 -5.72 24.00
C LEU A 543 -32.95 -5.63 25.52
N GLU A 544 -32.68 -6.69 26.27
CA GLU A 544 -32.69 -6.68 27.73
C GLU A 544 -31.74 -5.60 28.27
N LEU A 545 -30.48 -5.61 27.82
CA LEU A 545 -29.49 -4.60 28.20
C LEU A 545 -29.90 -3.18 27.78
N ALA A 546 -30.48 -3.02 26.59
CA ALA A 546 -30.96 -1.72 26.12
C ALA A 546 -32.19 -1.22 26.89
N SER A 547 -33.03 -2.12 27.41
CA SER A 547 -34.20 -1.76 28.22
C SER A 547 -33.82 -1.11 29.55
N GLU A 548 -32.63 -1.41 30.06
CA GLU A 548 -31.98 -0.73 31.20
C GLU A 548 -31.34 0.62 30.81
N GLY A 549 -31.55 1.08 29.57
CA GLY A 549 -31.07 2.37 29.07
C GLY A 549 -29.73 2.34 28.35
N ALA A 550 -29.08 1.17 28.22
CA ALA A 550 -27.75 1.08 27.63
C ALA A 550 -27.74 1.34 26.11
N LYS A 551 -26.61 1.86 25.62
CA LYS A 551 -26.24 1.75 24.22
C LYS A 551 -25.41 0.49 23.99
N VAL A 552 -26.02 -0.46 23.31
CA VAL A 552 -25.50 -1.81 23.06
C VAL A 552 -24.97 -1.89 21.63
N LEU A 553 -23.71 -2.30 21.50
CA LEU A 553 -23.09 -2.58 20.21
C LEU A 553 -22.92 -4.09 20.05
N VAL A 554 -23.49 -4.66 18.99
CA VAL A 554 -23.36 -6.07 18.64
C VAL A 554 -22.46 -6.22 17.42
N ILE A 555 -21.27 -6.79 17.58
CA ILE A 555 -20.30 -6.98 16.50
C ILE A 555 -20.25 -8.45 16.08
N ARG A 556 -20.68 -8.73 14.85
CA ARG A 556 -20.62 -10.05 14.21
C ARG A 556 -19.47 -10.13 13.22
N ASN A 557 -18.82 -11.30 13.11
CA ASN A 557 -17.65 -11.49 12.23
C ASN A 557 -18.02 -11.54 10.74
N THR A 558 -19.25 -11.93 10.40
CA THR A 558 -19.71 -12.05 9.02
C THR A 558 -20.95 -11.21 8.75
N VAL A 559 -21.09 -10.74 7.51
CA VAL A 559 -22.30 -10.02 7.07
C VAL A 559 -23.54 -10.89 7.20
N ARG A 560 -23.43 -12.20 6.95
CA ARG A 560 -24.54 -13.14 7.08
C ARG A 560 -25.06 -13.18 8.52
N ASP A 561 -24.16 -13.31 9.49
CA ASP A 561 -24.53 -13.35 10.91
C ASP A 561 -25.06 -12.00 11.40
N CYS A 562 -24.48 -10.90 10.91
CA CYS A 562 -24.95 -9.54 11.19
C CYS A 562 -26.40 -9.35 10.75
N VAL A 563 -26.74 -9.74 9.51
CA VAL A 563 -28.11 -9.64 8.98
C VAL A 563 -29.06 -10.57 9.73
N ALA A 564 -28.65 -11.81 10.01
CA ALA A 564 -29.48 -12.75 10.78
C ALA A 564 -29.80 -12.23 12.19
N THR A 565 -28.81 -11.66 12.87
CA THR A 565 -28.98 -11.05 14.20
C THR A 565 -29.87 -9.82 14.14
N GLN A 566 -29.70 -8.96 13.13
CA GLN A 566 -30.57 -7.80 12.91
C GLN A 566 -32.03 -8.21 12.66
N SER A 567 -32.27 -9.21 11.81
CA SER A 567 -33.63 -9.69 11.56
C SER A 567 -34.28 -10.29 12.82
N ALA A 568 -33.53 -11.01 13.63
CA ALA A 568 -34.01 -11.51 14.92
C ALA A 568 -34.31 -10.38 15.90
N LEU A 569 -33.47 -9.34 15.91
CA LEU A 569 -33.62 -8.14 16.72
C LEU A 569 -34.87 -7.35 16.35
N GLU A 570 -35.15 -7.15 15.06
CA GLU A 570 -36.38 -6.49 14.58
C GLU A 570 -37.64 -7.27 14.98
N GLN A 571 -37.61 -8.60 14.87
CA GLN A 571 -38.73 -9.45 15.28
C GLN A 571 -38.97 -9.40 16.79
N ALA A 572 -37.90 -9.47 17.60
CA ALA A 572 -37.98 -9.39 19.05
C ALA A 572 -38.46 -8.01 19.51
N ALA A 573 -37.94 -6.93 18.93
CA ALA A 573 -38.33 -5.56 19.27
C ALA A 573 -39.78 -5.26 18.87
N CYS A 574 -40.26 -5.79 17.76
CA CYS A 574 -41.68 -5.70 17.37
C CYS A 574 -42.58 -6.42 18.38
N ALA A 575 -42.21 -7.63 18.80
CA ALA A 575 -42.99 -8.40 19.78
C ALA A 575 -43.03 -7.72 21.17
N ALA A 576 -41.99 -6.98 21.53
CA ALA A 576 -41.87 -6.30 22.82
C ALA A 576 -42.24 -4.80 22.79
N ASP A 577 -42.70 -4.27 21.65
CA ASP A 577 -42.96 -2.84 21.43
C ASP A 577 -41.77 -1.91 21.78
N THR A 578 -40.55 -2.36 21.46
CA THR A 578 -39.28 -1.67 21.74
C THR A 578 -38.53 -1.25 20.49
N ALA A 579 -39.22 -1.13 19.34
CA ALA A 579 -38.62 -0.78 18.05
C ALA A 579 -37.85 0.56 18.06
N SER A 580 -38.21 1.49 18.96
CA SER A 580 -37.53 2.77 19.16
C SER A 580 -36.10 2.63 19.70
N MET A 581 -35.76 1.50 20.31
CA MET A 581 -34.42 1.18 20.81
C MET A 581 -33.49 0.71 19.69
N LEU A 582 -33.99 0.42 18.49
CA LEU A 582 -33.15 -0.03 17.39
C LEU A 582 -32.37 1.14 16.79
N PHE A 583 -31.11 0.88 16.43
CA PHE A 583 -30.39 1.78 15.54
C PHE A 583 -31.13 1.86 14.20
N ALA A 584 -31.40 3.09 13.77
CA ALA A 584 -32.11 3.37 12.55
C ALA A 584 -31.37 4.43 11.73
N CYS A 585 -31.35 4.22 10.42
CA CYS A 585 -30.88 5.17 9.44
C CYS A 585 -32.06 5.60 8.58
N GLN A 586 -32.29 6.92 8.43
CA GLN A 586 -33.47 7.46 7.75
C GLN A 586 -34.79 6.82 8.25
N GLN A 587 -34.93 6.68 9.57
CA GLN A 587 -36.11 6.09 10.24
C GLN A 587 -36.35 4.60 9.94
N LYS A 588 -35.38 3.89 9.36
CA LYS A 588 -35.45 2.44 9.13
C LYS A 588 -34.39 1.72 9.96
N PRO A 589 -34.76 0.70 10.76
CA PRO A 589 -33.80 -0.20 11.37
C PRO A 589 -32.84 -0.74 10.31
N ALA A 590 -31.54 -0.73 10.60
CA ALA A 590 -30.54 -1.15 9.64
C ALA A 590 -29.29 -1.72 10.33
N PRO A 591 -28.73 -2.84 9.84
CA PRO A 591 -27.41 -3.28 10.27
C PRO A 591 -26.33 -2.42 9.62
N HIS A 592 -25.14 -2.39 10.23
CA HIS A 592 -24.02 -1.62 9.73
C HIS A 592 -22.88 -2.51 9.20
N HIS A 593 -22.71 -2.57 7.87
CA HIS A 593 -21.70 -3.42 7.22
C HIS A 593 -21.25 -2.88 5.85
N ALA A 594 -20.22 -3.47 5.24
CA ALA A 594 -19.63 -2.96 3.99
C ALA A 594 -20.45 -3.23 2.70
N ARG A 595 -21.50 -4.06 2.73
CA ARG A 595 -22.30 -4.44 1.53
C ARG A 595 -23.46 -3.48 1.21
N TYR A 596 -23.27 -2.18 1.43
CA TYR A 596 -24.19 -1.12 0.99
C TYR A 596 -23.63 -0.38 -0.23
N ALA A 597 -24.47 0.33 -0.98
CA ALA A 597 -23.98 1.32 -1.93
C ALA A 597 -23.18 2.40 -1.18
N ARG A 598 -22.33 3.14 -1.88
CA ARG A 598 -21.42 4.11 -1.25
C ARG A 598 -22.21 5.19 -0.51
N GLU A 599 -23.21 5.75 -1.17
CA GLU A 599 -24.05 6.84 -0.67
C GLU A 599 -24.84 6.40 0.58
N ASP A 600 -25.33 5.16 0.57
CA ASP A 600 -25.99 4.54 1.72
C ASP A 600 -25.01 4.34 2.89
N ARG A 601 -23.77 3.92 2.57
CA ARG A 601 -22.72 3.68 3.56
C ARG A 601 -22.32 4.96 4.30
N GLU A 602 -22.15 6.06 3.56
CA GLU A 602 -21.85 7.39 4.13
C GLU A 602 -22.99 7.87 5.05
N THR A 603 -24.24 7.61 4.66
CA THR A 603 -25.41 7.94 5.48
C THR A 603 -25.46 7.08 6.76
N LEU A 604 -25.16 5.78 6.67
CA LEU A 604 -25.08 4.87 7.81
C LEU A 604 -23.99 5.26 8.80
N ASP A 605 -22.79 5.62 8.31
CA ASP A 605 -21.68 6.06 9.15
C ASP A 605 -22.08 7.29 9.98
N ARG A 606 -22.68 8.30 9.32
CA ARG A 606 -23.16 9.52 10.00
C ARG A 606 -24.22 9.21 11.05
N ALA A 607 -25.23 8.41 10.71
CA ALA A 607 -26.28 8.03 11.66
C ALA A 607 -25.73 7.26 12.86
N LEU A 608 -24.72 6.40 12.66
CA LEU A 608 -24.11 5.64 13.74
C LEU A 608 -23.29 6.56 14.66
N GLU A 609 -22.53 7.50 14.11
CA GLU A 609 -21.80 8.52 14.88
C GLU A 609 -22.75 9.45 15.67
N GLU A 610 -23.92 9.79 15.13
CA GLU A 610 -24.94 10.56 15.85
C GLU A 610 -25.51 9.80 17.08
N ARG A 611 -25.54 8.46 17.03
CA ARG A 611 -26.11 7.62 18.11
C ARG A 611 -25.08 7.10 19.11
N PHE A 612 -23.82 6.93 18.69
CA PHE A 612 -22.75 6.35 19.50
C PHE A 612 -21.51 7.23 19.63
N GLY A 613 -21.37 8.32 18.87
CA GLY A 613 -20.16 9.13 18.86
C GLY A 613 -20.01 10.10 20.02
N LYS A 614 -18.94 10.91 20.01
CA LYS A 614 -18.61 11.86 21.09
C LYS A 614 -19.78 12.78 21.50
N ASN A 615 -20.58 13.23 20.54
CA ASN A 615 -21.74 14.09 20.78
C ASN A 615 -23.08 13.34 20.61
N ARG A 616 -23.11 12.04 20.96
CA ARG A 616 -24.28 11.17 20.78
C ARG A 616 -25.54 11.69 21.46
N THR A 617 -26.69 11.40 20.86
CA THR A 617 -28.01 11.63 21.48
C THR A 617 -28.26 10.67 22.66
N SER A 618 -28.95 11.15 23.69
CA SER A 618 -29.31 10.33 24.87
C SER A 618 -30.32 9.23 24.53
N GLY A 619 -30.39 8.21 25.39
CA GLY A 619 -31.34 7.12 25.30
C GLY A 619 -30.77 5.83 24.72
N ALA A 620 -31.48 4.73 25.00
CA ALA A 620 -31.12 3.38 24.62
C ALA A 620 -30.94 3.24 23.10
N CYS A 621 -30.01 2.37 22.70
CA CYS A 621 -29.81 2.06 21.29
C CYS A 621 -29.11 0.71 21.12
N VAL A 622 -29.64 -0.16 20.26
CA VAL A 622 -28.97 -1.40 19.84
C VAL A 622 -28.53 -1.26 18.38
N ALA A 623 -27.23 -1.34 18.13
CA ALA A 623 -26.68 -1.39 16.78
C ALA A 623 -26.02 -2.74 16.50
N VAL A 624 -26.44 -3.42 15.42
CA VAL A 624 -25.78 -4.63 14.92
C VAL A 624 -24.85 -4.26 13.77
N ALA A 625 -23.59 -4.65 13.88
CA ALA A 625 -22.55 -4.28 12.92
C ALA A 625 -21.58 -5.42 12.63
N THR A 626 -20.82 -5.28 11.54
CA THR A 626 -19.62 -6.10 11.31
C THR A 626 -18.35 -5.35 11.75
N GLN A 627 -17.17 -5.89 11.44
CA GLN A 627 -15.87 -5.27 11.74
C GLN A 627 -15.65 -3.86 11.17
N THR A 628 -16.57 -3.33 10.37
CA THR A 628 -16.47 -1.96 9.84
C THR A 628 -16.48 -0.90 10.93
N VAL A 629 -17.06 -1.18 12.10
CA VAL A 629 -17.07 -0.25 13.24
C VAL A 629 -15.82 -0.31 14.12
N GLN A 630 -14.95 -1.31 13.87
CA GLN A 630 -13.69 -1.46 14.60
C GLN A 630 -12.67 -0.41 14.18
N GLN A 631 -12.76 0.09 12.96
CA GLN A 631 -11.75 0.96 12.38
C GLN A 631 -12.38 2.30 12.01
N SER A 632 -11.70 3.39 12.32
CA SER A 632 -12.00 4.75 11.85
C SER A 632 -13.24 5.46 12.45
N LEU A 633 -14.30 4.76 12.88
CA LEU A 633 -15.43 5.42 13.54
C LEU A 633 -15.14 5.76 15.02
N ASP A 634 -15.41 7.01 15.41
CA ASP A 634 -15.29 7.49 16.79
C ASP A 634 -16.57 7.18 17.58
N ILE A 635 -16.78 5.90 17.90
CA ILE A 635 -17.98 5.41 18.61
C ILE A 635 -17.67 4.92 20.03
N ASP A 636 -18.67 5.04 20.89
CA ASP A 636 -18.66 4.73 22.31
C ASP A 636 -19.95 3.99 22.70
N ALA A 637 -19.81 2.70 22.98
CA ALA A 637 -20.87 1.84 23.49
C ALA A 637 -20.75 1.68 25.01
N ASP A 638 -21.88 1.50 25.68
CA ASP A 638 -21.93 1.22 27.12
C ASP A 638 -21.73 -0.28 27.39
N VAL A 639 -22.21 -1.12 26.47
CA VAL A 639 -22.05 -2.58 26.49
C VAL A 639 -21.67 -3.09 25.09
N LEU A 640 -20.79 -4.09 25.04
CA LEU A 640 -20.35 -4.74 23.81
C LEU A 640 -20.75 -6.21 23.80
N LEU A 641 -21.49 -6.65 22.79
CA LEU A 641 -21.68 -8.06 22.44
C LEU A 641 -20.82 -8.34 21.21
N THR A 642 -20.00 -9.37 21.23
CA THR A 642 -19.06 -9.58 20.11
C THR A 642 -18.67 -11.02 19.89
N ASP A 643 -18.61 -11.45 18.63
CA ASP A 643 -18.09 -12.78 18.30
C ASP A 643 -16.65 -12.99 18.77
N LEU A 644 -16.33 -14.22 19.15
CA LEU A 644 -14.95 -14.66 19.33
C LEU A 644 -14.10 -14.30 18.09
N CYS A 645 -12.94 -13.72 18.35
CA CYS A 645 -11.97 -13.29 17.35
C CYS A 645 -10.57 -13.33 17.97
N PRO A 646 -9.49 -13.19 17.19
CA PRO A 646 -8.14 -13.07 17.72
C PRO A 646 -8.04 -11.94 18.76
N VAL A 647 -7.22 -12.13 19.79
CA VAL A 647 -7.18 -11.21 20.93
C VAL A 647 -6.78 -9.78 20.57
N ASP A 648 -5.90 -9.59 19.58
CA ASP A 648 -5.51 -8.28 19.07
C ASP A 648 -6.69 -7.56 18.42
N VAL A 649 -7.52 -8.27 17.66
CA VAL A 649 -8.78 -7.75 17.11
C VAL A 649 -9.79 -7.44 18.23
N LEU A 650 -9.87 -8.32 19.25
CA LEU A 650 -10.76 -8.12 20.39
C LEU A 650 -10.42 -6.85 21.18
N LEU A 651 -9.12 -6.58 21.41
CA LEU A 651 -8.65 -5.35 22.03
C LEU A 651 -9.10 -4.09 21.26
N GLN A 652 -9.19 -4.16 19.93
CA GLN A 652 -9.71 -3.05 19.11
C GLN A 652 -11.20 -2.85 19.30
N ARG A 653 -11.97 -3.94 19.39
CA ARG A 653 -13.41 -3.90 19.72
C ARG A 653 -13.62 -3.31 21.11
N PHE A 654 -12.81 -3.70 22.09
CA PHE A 654 -12.79 -3.07 23.41
C PHE A 654 -12.46 -1.58 23.35
N GLY A 655 -11.70 -1.11 22.35
CA GLY A 655 -11.46 0.30 22.09
C GLY A 655 -12.71 1.13 21.70
N ARG A 656 -13.87 0.48 21.50
CA ARG A 656 -15.20 1.12 21.29
C ARG A 656 -16.11 1.01 22.51
N LEU A 657 -15.71 0.23 23.52
CA LEU A 657 -16.39 0.11 24.81
C LEU A 657 -15.83 1.15 25.77
N HIS A 658 -16.70 2.06 26.22
CA HIS A 658 -16.35 3.17 27.11
C HIS A 658 -15.18 4.00 26.56
N ARG A 659 -15.30 4.40 25.29
CA ARG A 659 -14.24 5.12 24.58
C ARG A 659 -14.06 6.53 25.13
N HIS A 660 -15.15 7.22 25.45
CA HIS A 660 -15.13 8.50 26.14
C HIS A 660 -15.52 8.26 27.61
N ARG A 661 -14.60 8.61 28.53
CA ARG A 661 -14.73 8.28 29.95
C ARG A 661 -15.67 9.20 30.71
N ASP A 662 -15.63 10.49 30.38
CA ASP A 662 -16.41 11.53 31.06
C ASP A 662 -17.82 11.62 30.45
N ARG A 663 -18.59 10.55 30.63
CA ARG A 663 -19.94 10.38 30.08
C ARG A 663 -21.01 10.45 31.18
N PRO A 664 -21.65 11.61 31.39
CA PRO A 664 -22.68 11.74 32.41
C PRO A 664 -23.99 11.05 32.03
N ASP A 665 -24.21 10.73 30.75
CA ASP A 665 -25.41 10.08 30.22
C ASP A 665 -25.40 8.55 30.36
N ARG A 666 -24.31 7.94 30.85
CA ARG A 666 -24.21 6.49 30.98
C ARG A 666 -25.10 6.00 32.15
N PRO A 667 -25.96 4.98 31.95
CA PRO A 667 -26.83 4.52 33.03
C PRO A 667 -26.02 3.88 34.18
N ALA A 668 -26.57 3.92 35.40
CA ALA A 668 -25.86 3.56 36.63
C ALA A 668 -25.26 2.14 36.59
N ASP A 669 -26.03 1.16 36.10
CA ASP A 669 -25.65 -0.25 36.02
C ASP A 669 -24.60 -0.56 34.94
N PHE A 670 -24.28 0.44 34.10
CA PHE A 670 -23.30 0.35 33.03
C PHE A 670 -22.10 1.26 33.22
N THR A 671 -21.92 1.88 34.40
CA THR A 671 -20.73 2.69 34.70
C THR A 671 -19.43 1.90 34.62
N SER A 672 -19.48 0.58 34.83
CA SER A 672 -18.37 -0.35 34.59
C SER A 672 -18.51 -1.04 33.23
N PRO A 673 -17.47 -1.09 32.39
CA PRO A 673 -17.56 -1.66 31.05
C PRO A 673 -17.72 -3.18 31.08
N LYS A 674 -18.74 -3.67 30.35
CA LYS A 674 -19.05 -5.11 30.21
C LYS A 674 -18.95 -5.52 28.74
N ALA A 675 -18.30 -6.65 28.50
CA ALA A 675 -18.20 -7.26 27.17
C ALA A 675 -18.66 -8.72 27.21
N PHE A 676 -19.69 -9.03 26.44
CA PHE A 676 -20.20 -10.38 26.24
C PHE A 676 -19.58 -10.96 24.96
N VAL A 677 -18.71 -11.95 25.11
CA VAL A 677 -18.03 -12.59 23.98
C VAL A 677 -18.83 -13.81 23.54
N LEU A 678 -19.46 -13.71 22.38
CA LEU A 678 -20.31 -14.73 21.80
C LEU A 678 -19.42 -15.89 21.34
N VAL A 679 -19.52 -17.00 22.06
CA VAL A 679 -18.77 -18.23 21.79
C VAL A 679 -19.71 -19.36 21.36
N PRO A 680 -19.19 -20.39 20.67
CA PRO A 680 -19.97 -21.58 20.35
C PRO A 680 -20.48 -22.31 21.58
N ARG A 681 -21.66 -22.92 21.46
CA ARG A 681 -22.21 -23.81 22.51
C ARG A 681 -21.28 -24.99 22.82
N ASP A 682 -20.60 -25.48 21.80
CA ASP A 682 -19.64 -26.57 21.93
C ASP A 682 -18.22 -25.99 22.00
N ARG A 683 -17.56 -26.22 23.15
CA ARG A 683 -16.19 -25.77 23.41
C ARG A 683 -15.14 -26.38 22.47
N ARG A 684 -15.46 -27.50 21.80
CA ARG A 684 -14.52 -28.24 20.95
C ARG A 684 -14.50 -27.68 19.54
N MET A 685 -13.50 -26.85 19.25
CA MET A 685 -13.30 -26.30 17.90
C MET A 685 -12.74 -27.31 16.89
N GLU A 686 -12.20 -28.46 17.36
CA GLU A 686 -11.62 -29.53 16.52
C GLU A 686 -12.57 -30.01 15.42
N LYS A 687 -13.88 -30.02 15.66
CA LYS A 687 -14.88 -30.48 14.68
C LYS A 687 -14.88 -29.69 13.37
N TRP A 688 -14.30 -28.49 13.37
CA TRP A 688 -14.17 -27.65 12.18
C TRP A 688 -12.84 -27.82 11.45
N ILE A 689 -11.94 -28.64 11.98
CA ILE A 689 -10.64 -28.95 11.40
C ILE A 689 -10.74 -30.30 10.69
N ASP A 690 -10.49 -30.31 9.38
CA ASP A 690 -10.47 -31.54 8.60
C ASP A 690 -9.15 -32.32 8.79
N ARG A 691 -9.08 -33.53 8.21
CA ARG A 691 -7.88 -34.39 8.28
C ARG A 691 -6.63 -33.78 7.63
N ARG A 692 -6.80 -32.77 6.76
CA ARG A 692 -5.72 -32.03 6.09
C ARG A 692 -5.34 -30.75 6.85
N GLY A 693 -5.94 -30.50 8.02
CA GLY A 693 -5.74 -29.28 8.80
C GLY A 693 -6.44 -28.05 8.23
N GLU A 694 -7.35 -28.18 7.26
CA GLU A 694 -8.20 -27.06 6.85
C GLU A 694 -9.29 -26.82 7.87
N ALA A 695 -9.38 -25.56 8.30
CA ALA A 695 -10.46 -25.13 9.17
C ALA A 695 -11.59 -24.51 8.35
N ARG A 696 -12.82 -24.95 8.59
CA ARG A 696 -14.05 -24.30 8.08
C ARG A 696 -15.15 -24.43 9.12
N GLY A 697 -15.43 -23.35 9.83
CA GLY A 697 -16.46 -23.26 10.86
C GLY A 697 -17.46 -22.14 10.60
N PRO A 698 -18.51 -22.04 11.45
CA PRO A 698 -19.45 -20.93 11.43
C PRO A 698 -18.78 -19.63 11.90
N HIS A 699 -19.50 -18.50 11.81
CA HIS A 699 -19.10 -17.21 12.40
C HIS A 699 -17.70 -16.71 12.00
N GLY A 700 -17.22 -17.09 10.82
CA GLY A 700 -15.94 -16.66 10.30
C GLY A 700 -14.75 -17.54 10.68
N PHE A 701 -14.92 -18.63 11.44
CA PHE A 701 -13.81 -19.49 11.84
C PHE A 701 -13.23 -20.26 10.66
N GLY A 702 -11.93 -20.10 10.40
CA GLY A 702 -11.23 -20.72 9.28
C GLY A 702 -11.42 -20.01 7.93
N CYS A 703 -12.25 -18.96 7.85
CA CYS A 703 -12.46 -18.18 6.62
C CYS A 703 -12.23 -16.68 6.79
N VAL A 704 -12.68 -16.08 7.89
CA VAL A 704 -12.34 -14.69 8.29
C VAL A 704 -11.08 -14.71 9.15
N TYR A 705 -11.02 -15.64 10.11
CA TYR A 705 -9.85 -15.87 10.96
C TYR A 705 -9.33 -17.28 10.72
N GLU A 706 -8.23 -17.40 9.97
CA GLU A 706 -7.72 -18.69 9.48
C GLU A 706 -7.14 -19.56 10.60
N ASP A 707 -6.47 -18.98 11.59
CA ASP A 707 -5.76 -19.70 12.65
C ASP A 707 -6.68 -19.96 13.86
N LEU A 708 -7.20 -21.18 13.94
CA LEU A 708 -8.04 -21.62 15.06
C LEU A 708 -7.23 -21.79 16.35
N CYS A 709 -5.90 -21.96 16.29
CA CYS A 709 -5.07 -22.05 17.50
C CYS A 709 -5.08 -20.71 18.25
N VAL A 710 -5.04 -19.59 17.50
CA VAL A 710 -5.14 -18.24 18.08
C VAL A 710 -6.52 -18.00 18.69
N LEU A 711 -7.60 -18.47 18.04
CA LEU A 711 -8.96 -18.37 18.57
C LEU A 711 -9.12 -19.18 19.87
N GLU A 712 -8.60 -20.40 19.90
CA GLU A 712 -8.62 -21.28 21.07
C GLU A 712 -7.80 -20.71 22.24
N ALA A 713 -6.62 -20.16 21.95
CA ALA A 713 -5.80 -19.48 22.95
C ALA A 713 -6.52 -18.24 23.49
N THR A 714 -7.17 -17.46 22.62
CA THR A 714 -7.97 -16.31 23.02
C THR A 714 -9.13 -16.74 23.92
N TRP A 715 -9.93 -17.74 23.52
CA TRP A 715 -11.03 -18.24 24.35
C TRP A 715 -10.55 -18.72 25.72
N SER A 716 -9.46 -19.50 25.76
CA SER A 716 -8.87 -19.97 27.01
C SER A 716 -8.43 -18.82 27.93
N LEU A 717 -7.90 -17.73 27.37
CA LEU A 717 -7.52 -16.54 28.15
C LEU A 717 -8.72 -15.80 28.73
N LEU A 718 -9.82 -15.71 27.98
CA LEU A 718 -11.05 -15.07 28.46
C LEU A 718 -11.67 -15.85 29.63
N GLU A 719 -11.57 -17.19 29.63
CA GLU A 719 -12.02 -18.04 30.75
C GLU A 719 -11.13 -17.86 32.00
N GLN A 720 -9.83 -17.62 31.81
CA GLN A 720 -8.88 -17.43 32.90
C GLN A 720 -8.89 -16.01 33.48
N HIS A 721 -9.30 -15.03 32.68
CA HIS A 721 -9.29 -13.61 33.03
C HIS A 721 -10.68 -12.99 32.84
N PRO A 722 -11.61 -13.17 33.81
CA PRO A 722 -12.95 -12.57 33.76
C PRO A 722 -12.93 -11.04 33.84
N THR A 723 -11.79 -10.45 34.20
CA THR A 723 -11.57 -9.00 34.17
C THR A 723 -10.27 -8.71 33.44
N ILE A 724 -10.36 -7.82 32.44
CA ILE A 724 -9.23 -7.39 31.62
C ILE A 724 -8.95 -5.91 31.88
N GLU A 725 -7.72 -5.59 32.25
CA GLU A 725 -7.28 -4.22 32.49
C GLU A 725 -6.48 -3.68 31.30
N ILE A 726 -7.02 -2.69 30.60
CA ILE A 726 -6.42 -2.08 29.41
C ILE A 726 -5.88 -0.68 29.77
N PRO A 727 -4.68 -0.28 29.30
CA PRO A 727 -3.75 -1.05 28.45
C PRO A 727 -2.87 -2.09 29.16
N ARG A 728 -2.90 -2.18 30.50
CA ARG A 728 -1.90 -2.92 31.28
C ARG A 728 -1.72 -4.39 30.83
N MET A 729 -2.81 -5.04 30.44
CA MET A 729 -2.83 -6.44 29.99
C MET A 729 -2.69 -6.62 28.47
N ASN A 730 -2.67 -5.55 27.66
CA ASN A 730 -2.68 -5.67 26.20
C ASN A 730 -1.56 -6.57 25.68
N ARG A 731 -0.32 -6.29 26.10
CA ARG A 731 0.83 -7.07 25.67
C ARG A 731 0.78 -8.49 26.18
N PHE A 732 0.48 -8.68 27.47
CA PHE A 732 0.29 -10.00 28.04
C PHE A 732 -0.69 -10.82 27.20
N LEU A 733 -1.89 -10.29 26.95
CA LEU A 733 -2.92 -10.98 26.17
C LEU A 733 -2.45 -11.33 24.75
N VAL A 734 -1.84 -10.39 24.02
CA VAL A 734 -1.34 -10.63 22.66
C VAL A 734 -0.25 -11.69 22.64
N GLU A 735 0.74 -11.63 23.54
CA GLU A 735 1.80 -12.64 23.63
C GLU A 735 1.23 -14.02 24.00
N GLN A 736 0.30 -14.08 24.97
CA GLN A 736 -0.27 -15.36 25.38
C GLN A 736 -1.12 -16.02 24.27
N ALA A 737 -1.77 -15.23 23.41
CA ALA A 737 -2.65 -15.75 22.36
C ALA A 737 -1.99 -15.97 21.01
N THR A 738 -0.86 -15.32 20.72
CA THR A 738 -0.27 -15.30 19.36
C THR A 738 1.17 -15.82 19.30
N HIS A 739 1.89 -15.90 20.42
CA HIS A 739 3.28 -16.34 20.43
C HIS A 739 3.41 -17.83 20.06
N SER A 740 4.35 -18.19 19.19
CA SER A 740 4.47 -19.55 18.63
C SER A 740 4.68 -20.62 19.71
N LYS A 741 5.42 -20.30 20.78
CA LYS A 741 5.57 -21.16 21.97
C LYS A 741 4.23 -21.50 22.61
N ARG A 742 3.35 -20.52 22.81
CA ARG A 742 2.00 -20.73 23.39
C ARG A 742 1.08 -21.50 22.45
N LEU A 743 1.14 -21.18 21.16
CA LEU A 743 0.38 -21.92 20.16
C LEU A 743 0.82 -23.39 20.10
N ARG A 744 2.13 -23.69 20.25
CA ARG A 744 2.61 -25.07 20.39
C ARG A 744 2.07 -25.75 21.63
N GLU A 745 2.06 -25.08 22.78
CA GLU A 745 1.47 -25.62 24.02
C GLU A 745 -0.02 -25.97 23.84
N VAL A 746 -0.78 -25.12 23.14
CA VAL A 746 -2.19 -25.40 22.77
C VAL A 746 -2.28 -26.67 21.91
N VAL A 747 -1.43 -26.78 20.89
CA VAL A 747 -1.41 -27.92 19.95
C VAL A 747 -0.97 -29.22 20.63
N GLU A 748 0.00 -29.15 21.55
CA GLU A 748 0.48 -30.28 22.34
C GLU A 748 -0.60 -30.79 23.29
N ARG A 749 -1.33 -29.87 23.94
CA ARG A 749 -2.45 -30.18 24.83
C ARG A 749 -3.63 -30.82 24.10
N LEU A 750 -4.00 -30.30 22.93
CA LEU A 750 -5.21 -30.73 22.21
C LEU A 750 -4.96 -31.88 21.22
N GLY A 751 -3.75 -31.99 20.67
CA GLY A 751 -3.36 -33.10 19.79
C GLY A 751 -4.19 -33.22 18.51
N GLY A 752 -4.19 -34.41 17.90
CA GLY A 752 -5.08 -34.75 16.79
C GLY A 752 -5.04 -33.78 15.61
N SER A 753 -6.22 -33.31 15.19
CA SER A 753 -6.41 -32.40 14.05
C SER A 753 -5.68 -31.05 14.21
N TRP A 754 -5.45 -30.59 15.45
CA TRP A 754 -4.73 -29.35 15.75
C TRP A 754 -3.29 -29.35 15.26
N LYS A 755 -2.62 -30.51 15.30
CA LYS A 755 -1.25 -30.65 14.78
C LYS A 755 -1.22 -30.41 13.26
N ALA A 756 -2.16 -31.01 12.54
CA ALA A 756 -2.29 -30.83 11.09
C ALA A 756 -2.64 -29.37 10.75
N HIS A 757 -3.55 -28.75 11.52
CA HIS A 757 -3.92 -27.35 11.33
C HIS A 757 -2.75 -26.39 11.56
N HIS A 758 -2.05 -26.52 12.69
CA HIS A 758 -0.91 -25.68 13.02
C HIS A 758 0.21 -25.80 11.99
N GLN A 759 0.52 -27.03 11.55
CA GLN A 759 1.47 -27.25 10.45
C GLN A 759 1.00 -26.54 9.18
N LYS A 760 -0.27 -26.67 8.80
CA LYS A 760 -0.80 -26.04 7.58
C LYS A 760 -0.76 -24.52 7.62
N ILE A 761 -1.10 -23.89 8.74
CA ILE A 761 -0.99 -22.44 8.91
C ILE A 761 0.48 -21.99 8.79
N ARG A 762 1.39 -22.72 9.44
CA ARG A 762 2.85 -22.46 9.34
C ARG A 762 3.45 -22.79 7.99
N VAL A 763 2.86 -23.68 7.20
CA VAL A 763 3.35 -24.15 5.90
C VAL A 763 2.74 -23.33 4.74
N ARG A 764 1.47 -22.91 4.82
CA ARG A 764 0.92 -21.81 3.98
C ARG A 764 1.67 -20.51 4.18
N GLY A 765 2.17 -20.29 5.39
CA GLY A 765 3.62 -20.27 5.60
C GLY A 765 4.60 -19.81 4.49
N PRO A 766 5.63 -20.65 4.30
CA PRO A 766 6.55 -20.61 3.17
C PRO A 766 5.96 -21.02 1.80
N LEU A 767 4.83 -21.75 1.71
CA LEU A 767 4.39 -22.39 0.45
C LEU A 767 3.89 -21.45 -0.66
N LEU A 768 3.71 -20.15 -0.41
CA LEU A 768 3.52 -19.18 -1.50
C LEU A 768 4.84 -18.78 -2.18
N LEU A 769 5.99 -19.24 -1.67
CA LEU A 769 7.31 -19.13 -2.30
C LEU A 769 7.79 -20.42 -2.95
N PHE A 770 7.14 -21.58 -2.74
CA PHE A 770 7.58 -22.88 -3.27
C PHE A 770 6.69 -23.47 -4.38
N ALA A 771 5.96 -22.62 -5.10
CA ALA A 771 5.74 -22.85 -6.54
C ALA A 771 6.84 -22.11 -7.32
N ALA A 772 8.09 -22.35 -6.90
CA ALA A 772 9.33 -21.75 -7.40
C ALA A 772 10.38 -22.86 -7.59
N ASP A 773 10.02 -23.82 -8.43
CA ASP A 773 10.94 -24.38 -9.42
C ASP A 773 10.31 -24.13 -10.80
#